data_AF-A0A067CIJ7-F1
#
_entry.id   AF-A0A067CIJ7-F1
#
_cell.length_a   1.000
_cell.length_b   1.000
_cell.length_c   1.000
_cell.angle_alpha   90.00
_cell.angle_beta   90.00
_cell.angle_gamma   90.00
#
_symmetry.space_group_name_H-M   'P 1'
#
loop_
_entity.id
_entity.type
_entity.pdbx_description
1 polymer ?
#
loop_
_entity_poly.entity_id
_entity_poly.type
_entity_poly.pdbx_seq_one_letter_code
_entity_poly.pdbx_strand_id
1 'polypeptide(L)'
;MTATDDDINKLLRQLQRLPAVQEPLVRGLDGRARIDGVASPIDLARDTKAILAAHPSGHVHASNVHFLNDVHLDARNEAVIRDAIEVAMAPEGPYRIQLSHVVLHHSASLPSMPARPSGSFGTLVVFYASTAVGGDMTASLDGASVHCPSPHVAFLAFDNGCDVAVAPITKGARAMLVFDLIYRDATAKATPPSVASLLTAAQVAATRKRQKTTLRAQVLRRHFMQLTTETLEASENLLVERLARTGCWDVALALVETRQRAHANRHVHYISRVEAERMYTLWAHGGEEDDNGEDRDEEDEDDDDDDDGDHDDRPVDCITACIMIASNALPPVFTHVLDNKPLLSYVDDINLSISKLCLVFWPKQHRLRLLGFRASLRQLDALVIGASTDLYGYASIHAFADAVVDMVDSDVSSLSDNADVPDAARLGRVLLALGDVPLLQALVATIHLRDTDAPLQALLVTMLRHYGWPTFDASIITLLRRPTSELLHVRHGAGLVAACLPLKQPYMREFLVAAYHALLQQLSTFENAPCSSAAATPLLRDMLLIEAHLNRTRDDDQESMYLGARLPLGVVHHISSFLCPGALADMVCHRLPPWVFDPIRVLAPGIRGLRNASVYRAVIDDAVKRVLQISARHDDTNEGWADVLALHLEAATVDDDDLCTRFFATCRPAIGIETIHSLATQCPDTVAPRAVRTSLVRYLVPAVTALVTDNDDSDGMVTLVSKAWAVLEAFDQTDAGLPIVRAVHERWRALETRTKKVAFTSHVMQEWFPVVVTHPHVLRPLLGSMLPVLEAYMTTRRRPTPLEWALPSVYFACDCEQCTAAQSFVADATRGIFSLHRRSLCMHLLARVQLPSRRRPFPDLAVRMDDEGVIELCKAGAKKLRRYERLCSDVDRMRAALQDEHHEPLSKRRRHDDGSAA
;
A
#
# COMPACT_ATOMS: atom_id res chain seq x y z
N MET A 1 -22.09 14.97 6.38
CA MET A 1 -22.26 13.77 5.55
C MET A 1 -21.27 13.86 4.41
N THR A 2 -20.34 12.92 4.33
CA THR A 2 -19.41 12.84 3.20
C THR A 2 -20.15 12.26 2.01
N ALA A 3 -20.32 13.03 0.94
CA ALA A 3 -20.83 12.48 -0.31
C ALA A 3 -19.95 11.28 -0.73
N THR A 4 -20.49 10.22 -1.32
CA THR A 4 -19.64 9.13 -1.87
C THR A 4 -19.21 9.47 -3.30
N ASP A 5 -18.32 8.67 -3.91
CA ASP A 5 -18.03 8.83 -5.34
C ASP A 5 -19.28 8.63 -6.20
N ASP A 6 -20.22 7.82 -5.72
CA ASP A 6 -21.52 7.57 -6.34
C ASP A 6 -22.39 8.84 -6.38
N ASP A 7 -22.29 9.69 -5.36
CA ASP A 7 -23.01 10.96 -5.34
C ASP A 7 -22.52 11.91 -6.43
N ILE A 8 -21.21 11.92 -6.73
CA ILE A 8 -20.65 12.72 -7.82
C ILE A 8 -21.12 12.15 -9.17
N ASN A 9 -21.07 10.84 -9.37
CA ASN A 9 -21.56 10.21 -10.61
C ASN A 9 -23.07 10.43 -10.80
N LYS A 10 -23.87 10.37 -9.74
CA LYS A 10 -25.30 10.70 -9.77
C LYS A 10 -25.53 12.16 -10.14
N LEU A 11 -24.77 13.08 -9.54
CA LEU A 11 -24.82 14.50 -9.85
C LEU A 11 -24.46 14.78 -11.32
N LEU A 12 -23.44 14.12 -11.86
CA LEU A 12 -23.03 14.27 -13.26
C LEU A 12 -24.10 13.76 -14.23
N ARG A 13 -24.74 12.62 -13.93
CA ARG A 13 -25.91 12.13 -14.68
C ARG A 13 -27.07 13.14 -14.63
N GLN A 14 -27.32 13.75 -13.48
CA GLN A 14 -28.34 14.82 -13.37
C GLN A 14 -27.96 16.08 -14.16
N LEU A 15 -26.67 16.41 -14.32
CA LEU A 15 -26.23 17.51 -15.17
C LEU A 15 -26.37 17.23 -16.67
N GLN A 16 -26.38 15.96 -17.08
CA GLN A 16 -26.65 15.56 -18.48
C GLN A 16 -28.13 15.57 -18.83
N ARG A 17 -29.00 15.60 -17.81
CA ARG A 17 -30.45 15.54 -17.95
C ARG A 17 -30.96 16.58 -18.94
N LEU A 18 -31.61 16.08 -19.98
CA LEU A 18 -32.38 16.85 -20.93
C LEU A 18 -33.76 17.14 -20.34
N PRO A 19 -34.35 18.31 -20.64
CA PRO A 19 -35.70 18.65 -20.17
C PRO A 19 -36.76 17.72 -20.75
N ALA A 20 -36.49 17.18 -21.93
CA ALA A 20 -37.38 16.35 -22.68
C ALA A 20 -36.60 15.43 -23.62
N VAL A 21 -37.27 14.39 -24.10
CA VAL A 21 -36.75 13.45 -25.08
C VAL A 21 -37.83 13.13 -26.10
N GLN A 22 -37.42 13.04 -27.36
CA GLN A 22 -38.27 12.60 -28.45
C GLN A 22 -37.57 11.52 -29.25
N GLU A 23 -38.31 10.47 -29.60
CA GLU A 23 -37.85 9.45 -30.53
C GLU A 23 -39.02 8.91 -31.36
N PRO A 24 -38.76 8.42 -32.58
CA PRO A 24 -39.76 7.69 -33.34
C PRO A 24 -40.11 6.36 -32.64
N LEU A 25 -41.36 5.94 -32.72
CA LEU A 25 -41.76 4.62 -32.25
C LEU A 25 -41.29 3.52 -33.21
N VAL A 26 -40.98 2.34 -32.67
CA VAL A 26 -40.54 1.16 -33.45
C VAL A 26 -41.66 0.65 -34.36
N ARG A 27 -42.91 0.73 -33.89
CA ARG A 27 -44.11 0.34 -34.61
C ARG A 27 -45.20 1.38 -34.42
N GLY A 28 -46.03 1.56 -35.46
CA GLY A 28 -47.27 2.30 -35.34
C GLY A 28 -48.14 1.72 -34.23
N LEU A 29 -48.74 2.60 -33.42
CA LEU A 29 -49.69 2.19 -32.39
C LEU A 29 -50.98 1.67 -33.03
N ASP A 30 -51.53 0.58 -32.50
CA ASP A 30 -52.90 0.20 -32.81
C ASP A 30 -53.84 1.18 -32.09
N GLY A 31 -54.48 2.06 -32.87
CA GLY A 31 -55.40 3.08 -32.37
C GLY A 31 -56.79 2.57 -32.04
N ARG A 32 -57.05 1.26 -32.14
CA ARG A 32 -58.38 0.69 -31.94
C ARG A 32 -58.78 0.68 -30.47
N ALA A 33 -59.76 1.51 -30.12
CA ALA A 33 -60.30 1.60 -28.79
C ALA A 33 -61.83 1.67 -28.80
N ARG A 34 -62.42 1.42 -27.63
CA ARG A 34 -63.79 1.78 -27.29
C ARG A 34 -63.72 2.98 -26.35
N ILE A 35 -64.40 4.07 -26.73
CA ILE A 35 -64.54 5.25 -25.89
C ILE A 35 -65.99 5.39 -25.47
N ASP A 36 -66.22 5.60 -24.18
CA ASP A 36 -67.58 5.82 -23.67
C ASP A 36 -68.24 7.01 -24.36
N GLY A 37 -69.46 6.81 -24.84
CA GLY A 37 -70.22 7.81 -25.59
C GLY A 37 -69.93 7.89 -27.10
N VAL A 38 -69.00 7.08 -27.62
CA VAL A 38 -68.68 7.01 -29.07
C VAL A 38 -69.03 5.63 -29.63
N ALA A 39 -69.56 5.58 -30.85
CA ALA A 39 -69.88 4.31 -31.52
C ALA A 39 -68.61 3.49 -31.79
N SER A 40 -68.50 2.30 -31.19
CA SER A 40 -67.32 1.42 -31.20
C SER A 40 -67.37 0.36 -32.30
N PRO A 41 -66.23 -0.16 -32.82
CA PRO A 41 -64.85 0.25 -32.53
C PRO A 41 -64.42 1.50 -33.31
N ILE A 42 -63.61 2.36 -32.68
CA ILE A 42 -63.03 3.54 -33.31
C ILE A 42 -61.52 3.39 -33.48
N ASP A 43 -60.98 4.04 -34.48
CA ASP A 43 -59.55 4.24 -34.69
C ASP A 43 -59.19 5.68 -34.27
N LEU A 44 -58.43 5.84 -33.18
CA LEU A 44 -58.02 7.13 -32.62
C LEU A 44 -57.37 8.06 -33.66
N ALA A 45 -56.68 7.51 -34.65
CA ALA A 45 -56.03 8.28 -35.71
C ALA A 45 -57.01 8.78 -36.79
N ARG A 46 -58.08 8.02 -37.07
CA ARG A 46 -59.04 8.32 -38.16
C ARG A 46 -60.30 9.02 -37.66
N ASP A 47 -60.75 8.68 -36.47
CA ASP A 47 -62.06 9.05 -35.93
C ASP A 47 -62.01 10.25 -34.97
N THR A 48 -60.88 10.99 -34.93
CA THR A 48 -60.66 12.12 -34.00
C THR A 48 -61.82 13.13 -33.97
N LYS A 49 -62.45 13.41 -35.13
CA LYS A 49 -63.61 14.32 -35.21
C LYS A 49 -64.86 13.76 -34.52
N ALA A 50 -65.12 12.46 -34.66
CA ALA A 50 -66.27 11.81 -34.04
C ALA A 50 -66.11 11.76 -32.51
N ILE A 51 -64.89 11.48 -32.04
CA ILE A 51 -64.56 11.50 -30.61
C ILE A 51 -64.72 12.91 -30.05
N LEU A 52 -64.24 13.93 -30.77
CA LEU A 52 -64.34 15.33 -30.36
C LEU A 52 -65.81 15.81 -30.25
N ALA A 53 -66.70 15.31 -31.11
CA ALA A 53 -68.12 15.62 -31.01
C ALA A 53 -68.77 15.06 -29.73
N ALA A 54 -68.32 13.89 -29.25
CA ALA A 54 -68.78 13.29 -28.00
C ALA A 54 -68.07 13.88 -26.76
N HIS A 55 -66.82 14.33 -26.94
CA HIS A 55 -65.96 14.88 -25.88
C HIS A 55 -65.47 16.27 -26.27
N PRO A 56 -66.34 17.30 -26.23
CA PRO A 56 -66.03 18.65 -26.74
C PRO A 56 -64.96 19.39 -25.92
N SER A 57 -64.62 18.92 -24.72
CA SER A 57 -63.48 19.41 -23.95
C SER A 57 -62.12 19.08 -24.59
N GLY A 58 -62.10 18.15 -25.55
CA GLY A 58 -60.88 17.63 -26.14
C GLY A 58 -60.10 16.67 -25.23
N HIS A 59 -60.65 16.28 -24.08
CA HIS A 59 -60.05 15.31 -23.16
C HIS A 59 -60.96 14.11 -22.95
N VAL A 60 -60.39 12.91 -23.05
CA VAL A 60 -61.04 11.67 -22.64
C VAL A 60 -60.23 11.05 -21.51
N HIS A 61 -60.76 11.03 -20.30
CA HIS A 61 -60.08 10.45 -19.14
C HIS A 61 -59.79 8.96 -19.36
N ALA A 62 -58.66 8.45 -18.86
CA ALA A 62 -58.23 7.06 -19.10
C ALA A 62 -59.28 6.01 -18.69
N SER A 63 -60.11 6.28 -17.68
CA SER A 63 -61.20 5.39 -17.25
C SER A 63 -62.29 5.15 -18.31
N ASN A 64 -62.38 6.04 -19.31
CA ASN A 64 -63.41 6.02 -20.35
C ASN A 64 -62.86 5.47 -21.68
N VAL A 65 -61.63 4.94 -21.67
CA VAL A 65 -60.92 4.44 -22.85
C VAL A 65 -60.55 2.98 -22.62
N HIS A 66 -61.07 2.09 -23.46
CA HIS A 66 -60.80 0.66 -23.41
C HIS A 66 -60.16 0.21 -24.72
N PHE A 67 -58.86 -0.11 -24.70
CA PHE A 67 -58.14 -0.56 -25.89
C PHE A 67 -58.50 -2.01 -26.23
N LEU A 68 -58.72 -2.32 -27.51
CA LEU A 68 -59.20 -3.65 -27.92
C LEU A 68 -58.16 -4.78 -27.78
N ASN A 69 -56.88 -4.45 -27.69
CA ASN A 69 -55.80 -5.42 -27.52
C ASN A 69 -55.25 -5.45 -26.08
N ASP A 70 -55.98 -4.91 -25.10
CA ASP A 70 -55.60 -4.78 -23.67
C ASP A 70 -54.28 -4.04 -23.38
N VAL A 71 -53.57 -3.57 -24.41
CA VAL A 71 -52.26 -2.95 -24.30
C VAL A 71 -52.26 -1.64 -25.07
N HIS A 72 -52.09 -0.52 -24.34
CA HIS A 72 -52.04 0.84 -24.92
C HIS A 72 -50.65 1.22 -25.44
N LEU A 73 -49.61 0.50 -25.01
CA LEU A 73 -48.22 0.59 -25.46
C LEU A 73 -47.67 -0.83 -25.57
N ASP A 74 -47.41 -1.32 -26.78
CA ASP A 74 -46.81 -2.65 -26.90
C ASP A 74 -45.45 -2.70 -26.21
N ALA A 75 -45.07 -3.88 -25.70
CA ALA A 75 -43.87 -4.04 -24.88
C ALA A 75 -42.57 -3.57 -25.56
N ARG A 76 -42.51 -3.57 -26.91
CA ARG A 76 -41.33 -3.09 -27.64
C ARG A 76 -41.28 -1.56 -27.64
N ASN A 77 -42.40 -0.89 -27.93
CA ASN A 77 -42.49 0.56 -27.85
C ASN A 77 -42.30 1.06 -26.42
N GLU A 78 -42.85 0.36 -25.41
CA GLU A 78 -42.62 0.70 -24.01
C GLU A 78 -41.15 0.58 -23.62
N ALA A 79 -40.46 -0.48 -24.05
CA ALA A 79 -39.03 -0.65 -23.79
C ALA A 79 -38.19 0.49 -24.40
N VAL A 80 -38.47 0.88 -25.64
CA VAL A 80 -37.76 2.01 -26.30
C VAL A 80 -38.05 3.34 -25.62
N ILE A 81 -39.31 3.59 -25.23
CA ILE A 81 -39.69 4.79 -24.49
C ILE A 81 -38.97 4.83 -23.13
N ARG A 82 -38.92 3.71 -22.41
CA ARG A 82 -38.23 3.63 -21.12
C ARG A 82 -36.74 3.88 -21.27
N ASP A 83 -36.10 3.21 -22.22
CA ASP A 83 -34.68 3.41 -22.52
C ASP A 83 -34.40 4.89 -22.79
N ALA A 84 -35.14 5.52 -23.71
CA ALA A 84 -34.99 6.94 -24.00
C ALA A 84 -35.23 7.87 -22.80
N ILE A 85 -36.23 7.60 -21.95
CA ILE A 85 -36.48 8.37 -20.72
C ILE A 85 -35.35 8.18 -19.70
N GLU A 86 -34.90 6.96 -19.46
CA GLU A 86 -33.81 6.66 -18.53
C GLU A 86 -32.51 7.34 -18.98
N VAL A 87 -32.25 7.30 -20.28
CA VAL A 87 -31.09 7.85 -20.99
C VAL A 87 -31.08 9.37 -21.01
N ALA A 88 -32.22 10.03 -21.23
CA ALA A 88 -32.29 11.48 -21.41
C ALA A 88 -32.75 12.24 -20.16
N MET A 89 -33.71 11.70 -19.41
CA MET A 89 -34.31 12.36 -18.24
C MET A 89 -33.71 11.88 -16.92
N ALA A 90 -32.98 10.76 -16.91
CA ALA A 90 -32.27 10.22 -15.74
C ALA A 90 -33.11 10.22 -14.44
N PRO A 91 -34.23 9.49 -14.39
CA PRO A 91 -35.12 9.45 -13.22
C PRO A 91 -34.37 8.94 -11.98
N GLU A 92 -34.72 9.44 -10.79
CA GLU A 92 -34.00 9.13 -9.53
C GLU A 92 -34.20 7.69 -9.04
N GLY A 93 -35.17 6.97 -9.60
CA GLY A 93 -35.53 5.62 -9.19
C GLY A 93 -36.54 4.98 -10.15
N PRO A 94 -36.96 3.74 -9.84
CA PRO A 94 -37.86 2.99 -10.70
C PRO A 94 -39.23 3.67 -10.78
N TYR A 95 -39.81 3.67 -11.98
CA TYR A 95 -41.08 4.32 -12.25
C TYR A 95 -42.02 3.45 -13.09
N ARG A 96 -43.29 3.84 -13.11
CA ARG A 96 -44.31 3.27 -13.99
C ARG A 96 -44.85 4.34 -14.93
N ILE A 97 -45.28 3.88 -16.11
CA ILE A 97 -45.93 4.70 -17.12
C ILE A 97 -47.42 4.41 -16.96
N GLN A 98 -48.22 5.42 -16.61
CA GLN A 98 -49.66 5.26 -16.37
C GLN A 98 -50.44 6.16 -17.32
N LEU A 99 -51.38 5.58 -18.08
CA LEU A 99 -52.25 6.38 -18.96
C LEU A 99 -53.09 7.33 -18.12
N SER A 100 -52.97 8.62 -18.41
CA SER A 100 -53.70 9.69 -17.73
C SER A 100 -54.99 10.00 -18.49
N HIS A 101 -54.87 10.29 -19.78
CA HIS A 101 -55.98 10.68 -20.65
C HIS A 101 -55.59 10.67 -22.13
N VAL A 102 -56.59 10.78 -23.01
CA VAL A 102 -56.43 11.03 -24.45
C VAL A 102 -56.73 12.50 -24.73
N VAL A 103 -55.85 13.17 -25.46
CA VAL A 103 -56.02 14.57 -25.90
C VAL A 103 -56.36 14.61 -27.39
N LEU A 104 -57.41 15.36 -27.73
CA LEU A 104 -57.84 15.63 -29.09
C LEU A 104 -57.51 17.10 -29.42
N HIS A 105 -56.41 17.31 -30.15
CA HIS A 105 -55.96 18.65 -30.50
C HIS A 105 -56.51 19.03 -31.89
N HIS A 106 -57.33 20.09 -31.95
CA HIS A 106 -58.00 20.52 -33.20
C HIS A 106 -58.15 22.05 -33.38
N SER A 107 -57.71 22.86 -32.41
CA SER A 107 -57.91 24.32 -32.38
C SER A 107 -56.66 25.04 -31.88
N ALA A 108 -56.69 26.38 -31.81
CA ALA A 108 -55.51 27.19 -31.47
C ALA A 108 -55.12 27.17 -29.98
N SER A 109 -55.96 26.64 -29.08
CA SER A 109 -55.71 26.61 -27.62
C SER A 109 -55.59 25.18 -27.12
N LEU A 110 -54.53 24.88 -26.36
CA LEU A 110 -54.44 23.57 -25.72
C LEU A 110 -55.51 23.38 -24.66
N PRO A 111 -56.11 22.18 -24.59
CA PRO A 111 -56.88 21.78 -23.45
C PRO A 111 -56.04 21.82 -22.15
N SER A 112 -56.62 22.29 -21.04
CA SER A 112 -55.92 22.40 -19.75
C SER A 112 -55.57 21.02 -19.20
N MET A 113 -54.29 20.77 -18.91
CA MET A 113 -53.84 19.48 -18.38
C MET A 113 -54.54 19.16 -17.04
N PRO A 114 -55.00 17.91 -16.82
CA PRO A 114 -55.58 17.50 -15.55
C PRO A 114 -54.55 17.54 -14.42
N ALA A 115 -55.04 17.55 -13.17
CA ALA A 115 -54.19 17.48 -11.99
C ALA A 115 -53.35 16.18 -12.01
N ARG A 116 -52.04 16.31 -11.82
CA ARG A 116 -51.09 15.19 -11.85
C ARG A 116 -51.18 14.38 -10.55
N PRO A 117 -51.00 13.05 -10.60
CA PRO A 117 -50.96 12.22 -9.41
C PRO A 117 -49.71 12.51 -8.57
N SER A 118 -49.80 12.27 -7.26
CA SER A 118 -48.65 12.37 -6.35
C SER A 118 -47.53 11.44 -6.80
N GLY A 119 -46.29 11.93 -6.81
CA GLY A 119 -45.12 11.18 -7.28
C GLY A 119 -44.91 11.18 -8.80
N SER A 120 -45.75 11.87 -9.58
CA SER A 120 -45.51 12.10 -11.02
C SER A 120 -44.35 13.08 -11.21
N PHE A 121 -43.27 12.62 -11.86
CA PHE A 121 -42.09 13.45 -12.13
C PHE A 121 -42.03 13.97 -13.57
N GLY A 122 -42.69 13.28 -14.49
CA GLY A 122 -42.71 13.65 -15.90
C GLY A 122 -44.02 13.29 -16.59
N THR A 123 -44.18 13.81 -17.79
CA THR A 123 -45.31 13.56 -18.68
C THR A 123 -44.77 12.95 -19.97
N LEU A 124 -45.39 11.86 -20.43
CA LEU A 124 -45.11 11.24 -21.73
C LEU A 124 -46.30 11.45 -22.66
N VAL A 125 -46.05 12.00 -23.84
CA VAL A 125 -47.04 12.23 -24.89
C VAL A 125 -46.70 11.34 -26.08
N VAL A 126 -47.63 10.49 -26.49
CA VAL A 126 -47.44 9.61 -27.64
C VAL A 126 -48.37 10.03 -28.76
N PHE A 127 -47.79 10.32 -29.93
CA PHE A 127 -48.51 10.87 -31.07
C PHE A 127 -49.01 9.75 -31.98
N TYR A 128 -50.32 9.73 -32.27
CA TYR A 128 -50.85 8.92 -33.37
C TYR A 128 -50.54 9.57 -34.71
N ALA A 129 -50.45 8.74 -35.75
CA ALA A 129 -50.36 9.23 -37.12
C ALA A 129 -51.56 10.14 -37.40
N SER A 130 -51.29 11.36 -37.86
CA SER A 130 -52.32 12.37 -38.15
C SER A 130 -52.01 13.12 -39.44
N THR A 131 -53.07 13.63 -40.08
CA THR A 131 -52.97 14.56 -41.21
C THR A 131 -52.98 16.02 -40.75
N ALA A 132 -52.87 16.27 -39.45
CA ALA A 132 -52.84 17.61 -38.89
C ALA A 132 -51.59 18.39 -39.34
N VAL A 133 -51.77 19.67 -39.65
CA VAL A 133 -50.70 20.61 -39.98
C VAL A 133 -50.58 21.60 -38.81
N GLY A 134 -49.34 21.83 -38.33
CA GLY A 134 -49.08 22.54 -37.08
C GLY A 134 -49.14 21.60 -35.87
N GLY A 135 -49.17 22.14 -34.65
CA GLY A 135 -49.17 21.32 -33.43
C GLY A 135 -47.78 20.99 -32.88
N ASP A 136 -46.69 21.56 -33.41
CA ASP A 136 -45.35 21.25 -32.92
C ASP A 136 -45.23 21.55 -31.42
N MET A 137 -44.63 20.64 -30.65
CA MET A 137 -44.48 20.81 -29.21
C MET A 137 -43.05 21.21 -28.90
N THR A 138 -42.85 22.21 -28.05
CA THR A 138 -41.54 22.60 -27.56
C THR A 138 -41.57 22.55 -26.04
N ALA A 139 -40.77 21.65 -25.46
CA ALA A 139 -40.60 21.57 -24.01
C ALA A 139 -39.28 22.25 -23.62
N SER A 140 -39.34 23.22 -22.73
CA SER A 140 -38.17 23.97 -22.26
C SER A 140 -38.03 23.96 -20.74
N LEU A 141 -36.81 23.81 -20.26
CA LEU A 141 -36.43 23.95 -18.85
C LEU A 141 -35.06 24.61 -18.76
N ASP A 142 -34.93 25.66 -17.95
CA ASP A 142 -33.64 26.30 -17.64
C ASP A 142 -32.81 26.67 -18.89
N GLY A 143 -33.47 27.12 -19.96
CA GLY A 143 -32.86 27.56 -21.22
C GLY A 143 -32.59 26.46 -22.25
N ALA A 144 -32.68 25.18 -21.88
CA ALA A 144 -32.67 24.07 -22.84
C ALA A 144 -34.08 23.85 -23.38
N SER A 145 -34.21 23.62 -24.69
CA SER A 145 -35.51 23.35 -25.33
C SER A 145 -35.41 22.18 -26.31
N VAL A 146 -36.39 21.29 -26.26
CA VAL A 146 -36.54 20.21 -27.25
C VAL A 146 -37.78 20.49 -28.08
N HIS A 147 -37.58 20.60 -29.39
CA HIS A 147 -38.64 20.84 -30.35
C HIS A 147 -39.05 19.53 -31.02
N CYS A 148 -40.32 19.17 -30.88
CA CYS A 148 -40.95 18.00 -31.45
C CYS A 148 -41.84 18.40 -32.63
N PRO A 149 -41.39 18.18 -33.88
CA PRO A 149 -42.20 18.46 -35.06
C PRO A 149 -43.37 17.47 -35.15
N SER A 150 -44.52 17.98 -35.59
CA SER A 150 -45.82 17.31 -35.57
C SER A 150 -46.06 16.10 -36.52
N PRO A 151 -45.27 15.76 -37.58
CA PRO A 151 -45.79 14.86 -38.61
C PRO A 151 -45.43 13.37 -38.51
N HIS A 152 -44.79 12.86 -37.44
CA HIS A 152 -44.37 11.45 -37.37
C HIS A 152 -44.82 10.71 -36.10
N VAL A 153 -44.98 9.39 -36.21
CA VAL A 153 -45.27 8.50 -35.07
C VAL A 153 -44.06 8.52 -34.15
N ALA A 154 -44.13 9.38 -33.14
CA ALA A 154 -43.09 9.63 -32.17
C ALA A 154 -43.72 9.72 -30.78
N PHE A 155 -42.88 9.81 -29.77
CA PHE A 155 -43.29 10.28 -28.45
C PHE A 155 -42.45 11.49 -28.04
N LEU A 156 -42.98 12.24 -27.10
CA LEU A 156 -42.29 13.31 -26.39
C LEU A 156 -42.49 13.07 -24.90
N ALA A 157 -41.43 12.75 -24.17
CA ALA A 157 -41.44 12.74 -22.72
C ALA A 157 -40.73 14.00 -22.19
N PHE A 158 -41.26 14.61 -21.15
CA PHE A 158 -40.68 15.82 -20.56
C PHE A 158 -40.93 15.90 -19.06
N ASP A 159 -40.08 16.64 -18.37
CA ASP A 159 -40.22 16.85 -16.95
C ASP A 159 -41.42 17.71 -16.60
N ASN A 160 -42.06 17.40 -15.48
CA ASN A 160 -43.23 18.13 -15.04
C ASN A 160 -42.96 19.60 -14.71
N GLY A 161 -41.69 19.96 -14.52
CA GLY A 161 -41.23 21.35 -14.38
C GLY A 161 -40.99 22.09 -15.70
N CYS A 162 -41.07 21.44 -16.86
CA CYS A 162 -40.87 22.10 -18.14
C CYS A 162 -42.03 23.04 -18.49
N ASP A 163 -41.68 24.17 -19.10
CA ASP A 163 -42.62 24.99 -19.85
C ASP A 163 -42.85 24.33 -21.21
N VAL A 164 -44.09 23.92 -21.48
CA VAL A 164 -44.45 23.27 -22.75
C VAL A 164 -45.30 24.21 -23.59
N ALA A 165 -44.73 24.67 -24.70
CA ALA A 165 -45.42 25.42 -25.73
C ALA A 165 -45.85 24.47 -26.84
N VAL A 166 -47.03 24.70 -27.42
CA VAL A 166 -47.49 23.93 -28.58
C VAL A 166 -47.99 24.90 -29.64
N ALA A 167 -47.46 24.76 -30.86
CA ALA A 167 -47.92 25.55 -31.99
C ALA A 167 -49.39 25.22 -32.31
N PRO A 168 -50.20 26.19 -32.73
CA PRO A 168 -51.60 25.93 -33.08
C PRO A 168 -51.70 24.97 -34.27
N ILE A 169 -52.70 24.09 -34.27
CA ILE A 169 -53.04 23.30 -35.45
C ILE A 169 -53.81 24.18 -36.43
N THR A 170 -53.28 24.34 -37.64
CA THR A 170 -53.88 25.16 -38.70
C THR A 170 -54.82 24.37 -39.61
N LYS A 171 -54.67 23.04 -39.67
CA LYS A 171 -55.52 22.14 -40.46
C LYS A 171 -55.58 20.76 -39.83
N GLY A 172 -56.76 20.16 -39.79
CA GLY A 172 -56.95 18.79 -39.29
C GLY A 172 -57.11 18.72 -37.77
N ALA A 173 -57.01 17.50 -37.23
CA ALA A 173 -57.04 17.22 -35.80
C ALA A 173 -56.16 16.00 -35.52
N ARG A 174 -55.61 15.89 -34.31
CA ARG A 174 -54.81 14.73 -33.89
C ARG A 174 -55.23 14.22 -32.52
N ALA A 175 -55.15 12.91 -32.34
CA ALA A 175 -55.24 12.27 -31.04
C ALA A 175 -53.84 12.01 -30.48
N MET A 176 -53.68 12.22 -29.17
CA MET A 176 -52.44 11.95 -28.43
C MET A 176 -52.77 11.17 -27.17
N LEU A 177 -51.95 10.19 -26.83
CA LEU A 177 -52.01 9.54 -25.53
C LEU A 177 -51.11 10.30 -24.55
N VAL A 178 -51.63 10.63 -23.38
CA VAL A 178 -50.86 11.30 -22.33
C VAL A 178 -50.72 10.38 -21.14
N PHE A 179 -49.48 10.16 -20.73
CA PHE A 179 -49.09 9.29 -19.63
C PHE A 179 -48.40 10.09 -18.52
N ASP A 180 -48.71 9.75 -17.28
CA ASP A 180 -47.98 10.18 -16.10
C ASP A 180 -46.80 9.23 -15.85
N LEU A 181 -45.60 9.78 -15.66
CA LEU A 181 -44.40 9.05 -15.24
C LEU A 181 -44.29 9.13 -13.72
N ILE A 182 -44.63 8.05 -13.03
CA ILE A 182 -44.83 8.05 -11.57
C ILE A 182 -43.78 7.16 -10.92
N TYR A 183 -43.01 7.69 -9.97
CA TYR A 183 -42.10 6.88 -9.18
C TYR A 183 -42.85 5.78 -8.43
N ARG A 184 -42.27 4.58 -8.39
CA ARG A 184 -42.82 3.47 -7.58
C ARG A 184 -42.60 3.70 -6.09
N ASP A 185 -41.55 4.45 -5.75
CA ASP A 185 -41.25 4.87 -4.40
C ASP A 185 -41.91 6.23 -4.11
N ALA A 186 -42.79 6.26 -3.11
CA ALA A 186 -43.50 7.47 -2.70
C ALA A 186 -42.56 8.54 -2.08
N THR A 187 -41.33 8.17 -1.72
CA THR A 187 -40.35 9.08 -1.12
C THR A 187 -39.52 9.85 -2.16
N ALA A 188 -39.53 9.42 -3.42
CA ALA A 188 -38.81 10.09 -4.50
C ALA A 188 -39.41 11.47 -4.78
N LYS A 189 -38.55 12.48 -4.98
CA LYS A 189 -39.02 13.86 -5.21
C LYS A 189 -39.67 13.97 -6.57
N ALA A 190 -40.93 14.41 -6.59
CA ALA A 190 -41.69 14.61 -7.82
C ALA A 190 -41.12 15.75 -8.70
N THR A 191 -40.39 16.69 -8.13
CA THR A 191 -39.75 17.78 -8.89
C THR A 191 -38.25 17.56 -8.95
N PRO A 192 -37.64 17.50 -10.14
CA PRO A 192 -36.20 17.40 -10.25
C PRO A 192 -35.51 18.62 -9.64
N PRO A 193 -34.27 18.46 -9.13
CA PRO A 193 -33.48 19.59 -8.66
C PRO A 193 -33.25 20.58 -9.81
N SER A 194 -33.37 21.88 -9.51
CA SER A 194 -33.11 22.93 -10.50
C SER A 194 -31.66 22.88 -11.00
N VAL A 195 -31.41 23.32 -12.23
CA VAL A 195 -30.05 23.34 -12.78
C VAL A 195 -29.12 24.21 -11.92
N ALA A 196 -29.62 25.32 -11.37
CA ALA A 196 -28.85 26.16 -10.44
C ALA A 196 -28.40 25.40 -9.18
N SER A 197 -29.27 24.56 -8.61
CA SER A 197 -28.93 23.71 -7.47
C SER A 197 -27.89 22.65 -7.85
N LEU A 198 -28.02 22.06 -9.04
CA LEU A 198 -27.05 21.07 -9.54
C LEU A 198 -25.68 21.68 -9.82
N LEU A 199 -25.63 22.88 -10.42
CA LEU A 199 -24.38 23.61 -10.65
C LEU A 199 -23.69 23.96 -9.33
N THR A 200 -24.45 24.40 -8.32
CA THR A 200 -23.92 24.68 -6.98
C THR A 200 -23.37 23.40 -6.34
N ALA A 201 -24.09 22.29 -6.43
CA ALA A 201 -23.62 20.99 -5.94
C ALA A 201 -22.35 20.54 -6.67
N ALA A 202 -22.23 20.80 -7.98
CA ALA A 202 -21.07 20.44 -8.78
C ALA A 202 -19.86 21.31 -8.46
N GLN A 203 -20.05 22.58 -8.11
CA GLN A 203 -19.00 23.44 -7.57
C GLN A 203 -18.52 22.93 -6.21
N VAL A 204 -19.44 22.60 -5.29
CA VAL A 204 -19.08 22.03 -3.98
C VAL A 204 -18.33 20.71 -4.15
N ALA A 205 -18.81 19.82 -5.02
CA ALA A 205 -18.14 18.56 -5.33
C ALA A 205 -16.73 18.80 -5.88
N ALA A 206 -16.55 19.78 -6.78
CA ALA A 206 -15.26 20.14 -7.33
C ALA A 206 -14.27 20.62 -6.28
N THR A 207 -14.72 21.29 -5.21
CA THR A 207 -13.86 21.80 -4.12
C THR A 207 -13.42 20.74 -3.11
N ARG A 208 -13.93 19.51 -3.23
CA ARG A 208 -13.64 18.45 -2.27
C ARG A 208 -12.21 17.93 -2.38
N LYS A 209 -11.45 18.06 -1.29
CA LYS A 209 -10.13 17.44 -1.08
C LYS A 209 -10.24 15.91 -0.95
N ARG A 210 -9.17 15.18 -1.25
CA ARG A 210 -9.10 13.71 -1.12
C ARG A 210 -10.24 12.96 -1.79
N GLN A 211 -10.61 13.35 -3.00
CA GLN A 211 -11.47 12.50 -3.82
C GLN A 211 -10.75 11.18 -4.10
N LYS A 212 -11.49 10.07 -3.98
CA LYS A 212 -10.96 8.73 -4.26
C LYS A 212 -10.64 8.58 -5.75
N THR A 213 -11.36 9.30 -6.60
CA THR A 213 -11.19 9.30 -8.05
C THR A 213 -11.05 10.74 -8.56
N THR A 214 -9.87 11.07 -9.07
CA THR A 214 -9.58 12.39 -9.64
C THR A 214 -10.14 12.55 -11.05
N LEU A 215 -9.94 11.51 -11.88
CA LEU A 215 -10.23 11.54 -13.31
C LEU A 215 -11.49 10.71 -13.56
N ARG A 216 -12.50 11.33 -14.16
CA ARG A 216 -13.78 10.68 -14.48
C ARG A 216 -14.00 10.68 -15.98
N ALA A 217 -14.58 9.61 -16.48
CA ALA A 217 -14.91 9.47 -17.89
C ALA A 217 -16.39 9.12 -18.10
N GLN A 218 -17.00 9.75 -19.09
CA GLN A 218 -18.28 9.35 -19.66
C GLN A 218 -18.03 8.84 -21.08
N VAL A 219 -18.47 7.61 -21.36
CA VAL A 219 -18.40 7.04 -22.71
C VAL A 219 -19.43 7.72 -23.59
N LEU A 220 -19.01 8.19 -24.78
CA LEU A 220 -19.93 8.79 -25.73
C LEU A 220 -20.79 7.73 -26.42
N ARG A 221 -22.06 8.08 -26.68
CA ARG A 221 -23.00 7.13 -27.30
C ARG A 221 -22.66 6.82 -28.74
N ARG A 222 -22.13 7.81 -29.45
CA ARG A 222 -21.74 7.68 -30.86
C ARG A 222 -20.32 7.16 -30.98
N HIS A 223 -20.14 6.13 -31.81
CA HIS A 223 -18.85 5.46 -31.99
C HIS A 223 -17.97 6.13 -33.06
N PHE A 224 -18.09 7.45 -33.26
CA PHE A 224 -17.22 8.15 -34.19
C PHE A 224 -15.82 8.26 -33.59
N MET A 225 -14.79 7.88 -34.36
CA MET A 225 -13.39 7.91 -33.92
C MET A 225 -12.71 9.27 -34.15
N GLN A 226 -13.43 10.25 -34.73
CA GLN A 226 -12.88 11.59 -34.92
C GLN A 226 -13.02 12.39 -33.63
N LEU A 227 -11.89 12.85 -33.08
CA LEU A 227 -11.85 13.77 -31.95
C LEU A 227 -12.31 15.16 -32.43
N THR A 228 -13.61 15.42 -32.40
CA THR A 228 -14.20 16.75 -32.66
C THR A 228 -15.36 17.01 -31.72
N THR A 229 -15.49 18.25 -31.23
CA THR A 229 -16.63 18.64 -30.40
C THR A 229 -17.93 18.72 -31.18
N GLU A 230 -17.85 18.80 -32.53
CA GLU A 230 -19.02 18.84 -33.41
C GLU A 230 -19.82 17.51 -33.42
N THR A 231 -19.21 16.41 -32.97
CA THR A 231 -19.87 15.10 -32.90
C THR A 231 -20.62 14.84 -31.59
N LEU A 232 -20.51 15.73 -30.61
CA LEU A 232 -21.19 15.58 -29.32
C LEU A 232 -22.72 15.66 -29.49
N GLU A 233 -23.44 14.79 -28.80
CA GLU A 233 -24.90 14.84 -28.74
C GLU A 233 -25.40 16.02 -27.89
N ALA A 234 -26.71 16.30 -27.93
CA ALA A 234 -27.28 17.43 -27.20
C ALA A 234 -27.08 17.31 -25.67
N SER A 235 -27.23 16.11 -25.10
CA SER A 235 -26.99 15.85 -23.67
C SER A 235 -25.52 16.00 -23.28
N GLU A 236 -24.62 15.53 -24.15
CA GLU A 236 -23.16 15.62 -23.97
C GLU A 236 -22.69 17.08 -24.04
N ASN A 237 -23.15 17.84 -25.04
CA ASN A 237 -22.92 19.29 -25.14
C ASN A 237 -23.46 20.04 -23.91
N LEU A 238 -24.66 19.67 -23.45
CA LEU A 238 -25.28 20.29 -22.28
C LEU A 238 -24.48 20.02 -21.00
N LEU A 239 -23.94 18.81 -20.82
CA LEU A 239 -23.03 18.50 -19.72
C LEU A 239 -21.77 19.35 -19.80
N VAL A 240 -21.12 19.40 -20.97
CA VAL A 240 -19.91 20.19 -21.21
C VAL A 240 -20.17 21.66 -20.87
N GLU A 241 -21.26 22.23 -21.37
CA GLU A 241 -21.66 23.61 -21.10
C GLU A 241 -21.90 23.85 -19.60
N ARG A 242 -22.65 22.96 -18.94
CA ARG A 242 -22.97 23.08 -17.51
C ARG A 242 -21.72 22.94 -16.65
N LEU A 243 -20.83 21.99 -16.93
CA LEU A 243 -19.54 21.86 -16.26
C LEU A 243 -18.67 23.09 -16.49
N ALA A 244 -18.58 23.60 -17.72
CA ALA A 244 -17.85 24.82 -18.03
C ALA A 244 -18.41 26.03 -17.26
N ARG A 245 -19.74 26.15 -17.16
CA ARG A 245 -20.43 27.21 -16.41
C ARG A 245 -20.13 27.20 -14.90
N THR A 246 -19.77 26.06 -14.32
CA THR A 246 -19.33 26.04 -12.92
C THR A 246 -18.02 26.79 -12.70
N GLY A 247 -17.17 26.87 -13.73
CA GLY A 247 -15.80 27.39 -13.65
C GLY A 247 -14.82 26.50 -12.88
N CYS A 248 -15.25 25.37 -12.34
CA CYS A 248 -14.46 24.53 -11.42
C CYS A 248 -13.95 23.22 -12.03
N TRP A 249 -14.40 22.86 -13.24
CA TRP A 249 -14.04 21.61 -13.92
C TRP A 249 -13.26 21.90 -15.20
N ASP A 250 -12.27 21.07 -15.48
CA ASP A 250 -11.68 20.92 -16.82
C ASP A 250 -12.35 19.76 -17.55
N VAL A 251 -12.52 19.91 -18.85
CA VAL A 251 -13.18 18.91 -19.70
C VAL A 251 -12.36 18.72 -20.98
N ALA A 252 -12.14 17.47 -21.33
CA ALA A 252 -11.46 17.03 -22.53
C ALA A 252 -12.30 15.97 -23.25
N LEU A 253 -12.25 15.99 -24.58
CA LEU A 253 -12.68 14.88 -25.40
C LEU A 253 -11.49 13.96 -25.63
N ALA A 254 -11.56 12.70 -25.21
CA ALA A 254 -10.45 11.76 -25.23
C ALA A 254 -10.77 10.49 -25.99
N LEU A 255 -9.78 9.99 -26.75
CA LEU A 255 -9.77 8.64 -27.26
C LEU A 255 -9.16 7.74 -26.19
N VAL A 256 -9.86 6.67 -25.87
CA VAL A 256 -9.50 5.74 -24.79
C VAL A 256 -9.29 4.36 -25.40
N GLU A 257 -8.19 3.71 -25.05
CA GLU A 257 -7.86 2.35 -25.48
C GLU A 257 -7.62 1.45 -24.29
N THR A 258 -8.21 0.26 -24.34
CA THR A 258 -8.01 -0.80 -23.37
C THR A 258 -6.62 -1.42 -23.56
N ARG A 259 -5.73 -1.21 -22.58
CA ARG A 259 -4.39 -1.79 -22.58
C ARG A 259 -4.31 -2.91 -21.55
N GLN A 260 -3.71 -4.03 -21.92
CA GLN A 260 -3.30 -5.01 -20.93
C GLN A 260 -2.30 -4.34 -19.99
N ARG A 261 -2.67 -4.24 -18.71
CA ARG A 261 -1.79 -3.67 -17.70
C ARG A 261 -0.51 -4.49 -17.72
N ALA A 262 0.64 -3.86 -17.96
CA ALA A 262 1.89 -4.55 -17.71
C ALA A 262 1.89 -4.95 -16.24
N HIS A 263 1.84 -6.25 -15.93
CA HIS A 263 1.64 -6.81 -14.57
C HIS A 263 2.61 -6.30 -13.49
N ALA A 264 3.63 -5.52 -13.85
CA ALA A 264 4.75 -5.12 -13.02
C ALA A 264 4.41 -4.17 -11.86
N ASN A 265 3.26 -3.48 -11.84
CA ASN A 265 3.10 -2.31 -10.96
C ASN A 265 2.05 -2.42 -9.85
N ARG A 266 1.27 -3.51 -9.74
CA ARG A 266 0.11 -3.56 -8.81
C ARG A 266 0.44 -3.84 -7.34
N HIS A 267 1.62 -4.37 -7.01
CA HIS A 267 1.85 -4.97 -5.69
C HIS A 267 2.60 -4.12 -4.65
N VAL A 268 2.98 -2.86 -4.97
CA VAL A 268 3.73 -1.99 -4.05
C VAL A 268 2.98 -1.71 -2.72
N HIS A 269 1.65 -1.70 -2.72
CA HIS A 269 0.86 -1.54 -1.48
C HIS A 269 0.49 -2.86 -0.77
N TYR A 270 0.59 -4.00 -1.46
CA TYR A 270 0.21 -5.32 -0.91
C TYR A 270 1.41 -6.10 -0.34
N ILE A 271 2.62 -5.82 -0.82
CA ILE A 271 3.87 -6.50 -0.42
C ILE A 271 4.18 -6.31 1.08
N SER A 272 3.82 -5.17 1.69
CA SER A 272 3.95 -5.00 3.17
C SER A 272 3.08 -5.99 3.95
N ARG A 273 1.92 -6.39 3.39
CA ARG A 273 0.94 -7.24 4.06
C ARG A 273 1.21 -8.72 3.79
N VAL A 274 1.55 -9.08 2.56
CA VAL A 274 1.69 -10.50 2.17
C VAL A 274 3.09 -11.07 2.33
N GLU A 275 4.17 -10.28 2.34
CA GLU A 275 5.48 -10.85 2.69
C GLU A 275 5.59 -11.17 4.19
N ALA A 276 4.86 -10.45 5.05
CA ALA A 276 4.68 -10.86 6.44
C ALA A 276 3.92 -12.20 6.49
N GLU A 277 2.75 -12.30 5.88
CA GLU A 277 1.92 -13.52 5.96
C GLU A 277 2.55 -14.74 5.25
N ARG A 278 3.15 -14.60 4.07
CA ARG A 278 3.78 -15.73 3.31
C ARG A 278 5.09 -16.22 3.91
N MET A 279 5.86 -15.37 4.57
CA MET A 279 7.05 -15.82 5.28
C MET A 279 6.65 -16.65 6.52
N TYR A 280 5.47 -16.40 7.10
CA TYR A 280 4.97 -17.15 8.24
C TYR A 280 4.21 -18.44 7.88
N THR A 281 3.42 -18.51 6.80
CA THR A 281 2.78 -19.79 6.41
C THR A 281 3.79 -20.86 5.99
N LEU A 282 4.90 -20.46 5.38
CA LEU A 282 6.05 -21.35 5.12
C LEU A 282 6.79 -21.79 6.40
N TRP A 283 6.61 -21.11 7.53
CA TRP A 283 7.27 -21.43 8.80
C TRP A 283 6.30 -22.09 9.80
N ALA A 284 4.99 -21.91 9.65
CA ALA A 284 3.97 -22.49 10.52
C ALA A 284 3.53 -23.91 10.12
N HIS A 285 3.75 -24.32 8.86
CA HIS A 285 3.41 -25.67 8.36
C HIS A 285 4.62 -26.61 8.23
N GLY A 286 5.77 -26.28 8.83
CA GLY A 286 6.94 -27.16 8.92
C GLY A 286 6.85 -28.19 10.06
N GLY A 287 5.65 -28.66 10.40
CA GLY A 287 5.44 -29.78 11.32
C GLY A 287 5.54 -31.08 10.53
N GLU A 288 6.71 -31.72 10.57
CA GLU A 288 6.95 -33.05 10.03
C GLU A 288 6.00 -34.06 10.71
N GLU A 289 4.94 -34.44 9.99
CA GLU A 289 4.23 -35.70 10.20
C GLU A 289 5.09 -36.83 9.62
N ASP A 290 6.04 -37.31 10.42
CA ASP A 290 6.60 -38.65 10.30
C ASP A 290 6.18 -39.42 11.57
N ASP A 291 5.08 -40.18 11.52
CA ASP A 291 5.14 -41.65 11.70
C ASP A 291 3.74 -42.31 11.68
N ASN A 292 3.59 -43.24 10.72
CA ASN A 292 2.88 -44.52 10.80
C ASN A 292 1.40 -44.61 11.20
N GLY A 293 0.58 -45.03 10.23
CA GLY A 293 -0.37 -46.12 10.49
C GLY A 293 -1.72 -46.06 9.77
N GLU A 294 -1.82 -46.87 8.72
CA GLU A 294 -3.02 -47.64 8.32
C GLU A 294 -4.21 -46.88 7.70
N ASP A 295 -4.35 -47.07 6.38
CA ASP A 295 -5.60 -47.37 5.67
C ASP A 295 -6.88 -46.82 6.29
N ARG A 296 -7.15 -45.54 6.05
CA ARG A 296 -8.52 -45.02 6.11
C ARG A 296 -8.88 -44.31 4.81
N ASP A 297 -9.86 -44.91 4.16
CA ASP A 297 -10.70 -44.30 3.13
C ASP A 297 -11.42 -43.09 3.75
N GLU A 298 -10.76 -41.94 3.77
CA GLU A 298 -11.39 -40.65 4.05
C GLU A 298 -11.54 -39.93 2.71
N GLU A 299 -12.77 -39.96 2.22
CA GLU A 299 -13.29 -39.13 1.14
C GLU A 299 -13.25 -37.68 1.62
N ASP A 300 -12.07 -37.07 1.60
CA ASP A 300 -11.91 -35.65 1.94
C ASP A 300 -12.40 -34.80 0.76
N GLU A 301 -13.51 -34.12 1.03
CA GLU A 301 -14.16 -33.13 0.18
C GLU A 301 -13.15 -32.00 -0.12
N ASP A 302 -12.84 -31.85 -1.42
CA ASP A 302 -12.04 -30.78 -2.02
C ASP A 302 -12.72 -29.39 -1.86
N ASP A 303 -12.89 -28.92 -0.62
CA ASP A 303 -13.39 -27.59 -0.27
C ASP A 303 -12.25 -26.61 0.05
N ASP A 304 -11.13 -26.73 -0.68
CA ASP A 304 -10.16 -25.63 -0.81
C ASP A 304 -10.75 -24.59 -1.79
N ASP A 305 -11.82 -23.92 -1.35
CA ASP A 305 -12.19 -22.56 -1.76
C ASP A 305 -11.09 -21.60 -1.24
N ASP A 306 -9.85 -21.85 -1.67
CA ASP A 306 -8.86 -20.80 -1.81
C ASP A 306 -9.49 -19.82 -2.80
N ASP A 307 -10.20 -18.84 -2.23
CA ASP A 307 -10.56 -17.56 -2.82
C ASP A 307 -9.24 -16.95 -3.30
N ASP A 308 -8.78 -17.44 -4.45
CA ASP A 308 -7.68 -17.00 -5.29
C ASP A 308 -8.13 -15.65 -5.84
N GLY A 309 -8.37 -14.71 -4.91
CA GLY A 309 -9.37 -13.68 -5.01
C GLY A 309 -9.22 -12.99 -6.34
N ASP A 310 -10.11 -13.33 -7.27
CA ASP A 310 -9.94 -13.19 -8.72
C ASP A 310 -9.31 -11.82 -9.02
N HIS A 311 -7.98 -11.78 -9.12
CA HIS A 311 -7.19 -10.55 -8.92
C HIS A 311 -7.16 -9.73 -10.20
N ASP A 312 -8.34 -9.52 -10.76
CA ASP A 312 -8.73 -8.42 -11.62
C ASP A 312 -7.67 -8.07 -12.66
N ASP A 313 -7.15 -9.06 -13.39
CA ASP A 313 -6.38 -8.89 -14.63
C ASP A 313 -7.18 -8.16 -15.73
N ARG A 314 -8.24 -7.45 -15.33
CA ARG A 314 -8.96 -6.49 -16.11
C ARG A 314 -7.95 -5.53 -16.73
N PRO A 315 -7.96 -5.45 -18.08
CA PRO A 315 -7.17 -4.47 -18.76
C PRO A 315 -7.55 -3.07 -18.28
N VAL A 316 -6.60 -2.14 -18.36
CA VAL A 316 -6.80 -0.76 -17.93
C VAL A 316 -6.99 0.09 -19.15
N ASP A 317 -8.04 0.88 -19.12
CA ASP A 317 -8.34 1.83 -20.16
C ASP A 317 -7.48 3.08 -19.98
N CYS A 318 -6.69 3.41 -20.99
CA CYS A 318 -5.79 4.55 -20.99
C CYS A 318 -6.22 5.57 -22.04
N ILE A 319 -6.06 6.85 -21.71
CA ILE A 319 -6.20 7.94 -22.70
C ILE A 319 -5.03 7.83 -23.70
N THR A 320 -5.32 7.82 -25.00
CA THR A 320 -4.30 7.76 -26.06
C THR A 320 -4.19 9.02 -26.89
N ALA A 321 -5.25 9.82 -26.90
CA ALA A 321 -5.28 11.16 -27.47
C ALA A 321 -6.38 11.97 -26.80
N CYS A 322 -6.21 13.29 -26.69
CA CYS A 322 -7.25 14.16 -26.17
C CYS A 322 -7.26 15.55 -26.83
N ILE A 323 -8.44 16.17 -26.83
CA ILE A 323 -8.66 17.56 -27.23
C ILE A 323 -9.34 18.28 -26.07
N MET A 324 -8.70 19.35 -25.59
CA MET A 324 -9.27 20.19 -24.54
C MET A 324 -10.43 21.01 -25.07
N ILE A 325 -11.53 21.08 -24.32
CA ILE A 325 -12.66 21.92 -24.68
C ILE A 325 -12.38 23.34 -24.18
N ALA A 326 -12.45 24.31 -25.10
CA ALA A 326 -11.89 25.67 -25.01
C ALA A 326 -12.30 26.56 -23.82
N SER A 327 -13.12 26.06 -22.89
CA SER A 327 -13.54 26.79 -21.69
C SER A 327 -12.40 27.05 -20.70
N ASN A 328 -11.25 26.37 -20.80
CA ASN A 328 -10.12 26.56 -19.88
C ASN A 328 -8.76 26.51 -20.58
N ALA A 329 -7.94 27.54 -20.39
CA ALA A 329 -6.51 27.49 -20.72
C ALA A 329 -5.82 26.50 -19.77
N LEU A 330 -5.70 25.25 -20.21
CA LEU A 330 -4.88 24.25 -19.53
C LEU A 330 -3.41 24.51 -19.93
N PRO A 331 -2.46 24.57 -18.97
CA PRO A 331 -1.06 24.68 -19.33
C PRO A 331 -0.61 23.52 -20.23
N PRO A 332 0.24 23.74 -21.25
CA PRO A 332 0.63 22.71 -22.21
C PRO A 332 1.21 21.43 -21.60
N VAL A 333 1.81 21.53 -20.40
CA VAL A 333 2.35 20.38 -19.66
C VAL A 333 1.30 19.29 -19.42
N PHE A 334 0.02 19.66 -19.29
CA PHE A 334 -1.04 18.70 -19.00
C PHE A 334 -1.50 17.89 -20.21
N THR A 335 -1.36 18.42 -21.42
CA THR A 335 -1.75 17.69 -22.64
C THR A 335 -0.94 16.40 -22.76
N HIS A 336 0.37 16.48 -22.54
CA HIS A 336 1.26 15.30 -22.57
C HIS A 336 1.07 14.38 -21.37
N VAL A 337 0.65 14.93 -20.23
CA VAL A 337 0.44 14.15 -19.00
C VAL A 337 -0.80 13.29 -19.12
N LEU A 338 -1.85 13.76 -19.82
CA LEU A 338 -3.07 12.98 -20.03
C LEU A 338 -2.82 11.76 -20.91
N ASP A 339 -1.87 11.84 -21.83
CA ASP A 339 -1.47 10.70 -22.64
C ASP A 339 -0.98 9.56 -21.75
N ASN A 340 -1.58 8.39 -21.91
CA ASN A 340 -1.38 7.16 -21.16
C ASN A 340 -1.92 7.16 -19.72
N LYS A 341 -2.71 8.16 -19.29
CA LYS A 341 -3.33 8.11 -17.96
C LYS A 341 -4.41 7.04 -17.88
N PRO A 342 -4.41 6.21 -16.82
CA PRO A 342 -5.44 5.23 -16.61
C PRO A 342 -6.75 5.92 -16.20
N LEU A 343 -7.87 5.45 -16.74
CA LEU A 343 -9.20 5.80 -16.28
C LEU A 343 -9.59 4.86 -15.14
N LEU A 344 -9.69 5.42 -13.93
CA LEU A 344 -10.00 4.66 -12.72
C LEU A 344 -11.51 4.65 -12.40
N SER A 345 -12.30 5.52 -13.04
CA SER A 345 -13.73 5.67 -12.75
C SER A 345 -14.50 6.12 -13.98
N TYR A 346 -15.64 5.45 -14.18
CA TYR A 346 -16.63 5.80 -15.18
C TYR A 346 -17.88 6.36 -14.51
N VAL A 347 -18.57 7.26 -15.21
CA VAL A 347 -19.90 7.77 -14.79
C VAL A 347 -20.95 6.67 -14.92
N ASP A 348 -20.79 5.81 -15.93
CA ASP A 348 -21.65 4.67 -16.25
C ASP A 348 -20.82 3.38 -16.18
N ASP A 349 -21.36 2.33 -15.56
CA ASP A 349 -20.71 1.02 -15.48
C ASP A 349 -20.67 0.38 -16.88
N ILE A 350 -19.58 0.57 -17.61
CA ILE A 350 -19.44 0.07 -18.98
C ILE A 350 -18.14 -0.72 -19.10
N ASN A 351 -18.26 -1.96 -19.60
CA ASN A 351 -17.12 -2.76 -19.99
C ASN A 351 -16.58 -2.25 -21.34
N LEU A 352 -15.32 -1.82 -21.38
CA LEU A 352 -14.65 -1.37 -22.60
C LEU A 352 -13.91 -2.55 -23.25
N SER A 353 -14.41 -3.02 -24.39
CA SER A 353 -13.75 -4.09 -25.17
C SER A 353 -13.00 -3.58 -26.40
N ILE A 354 -13.24 -2.32 -26.79
CA ILE A 354 -12.68 -1.66 -27.98
C ILE A 354 -12.39 -0.20 -27.63
N SER A 355 -11.56 0.46 -28.45
CA SER A 355 -11.31 1.90 -28.31
C SER A 355 -12.62 2.68 -28.31
N LYS A 356 -12.79 3.64 -27.40
CA LYS A 356 -13.99 4.48 -27.33
C LYS A 356 -13.64 5.95 -27.20
N LEU A 357 -14.53 6.79 -27.70
CA LEU A 357 -14.50 8.22 -27.47
C LEU A 357 -15.18 8.51 -26.14
N CYS A 358 -14.52 9.26 -25.27
CA CYS A 358 -15.01 9.60 -23.93
C CYS A 358 -14.92 11.10 -23.67
N LEU A 359 -15.90 11.64 -22.95
CA LEU A 359 -15.74 12.91 -22.25
C LEU A 359 -15.04 12.64 -20.93
N VAL A 360 -13.84 13.20 -20.78
CA VAL A 360 -13.04 13.08 -19.58
C VAL A 360 -13.02 14.43 -18.88
N PHE A 361 -13.23 14.42 -17.57
CA PHE A 361 -13.26 15.66 -16.79
C PHE A 361 -12.75 15.44 -15.37
N TRP A 362 -12.25 16.53 -14.79
CA TRP A 362 -11.68 16.55 -13.44
C TRP A 362 -11.83 17.95 -12.84
N PRO A 363 -11.90 18.08 -11.50
CA PRO A 363 -11.87 19.37 -10.86
C PRO A 363 -10.53 20.09 -11.08
N LYS A 364 -10.55 21.39 -11.33
CA LYS A 364 -9.35 22.21 -11.53
C LYS A 364 -8.36 22.12 -10.36
N GLN A 365 -8.87 22.00 -9.14
CA GLN A 365 -8.05 21.83 -7.95
C GLN A 365 -7.30 20.49 -7.87
N HIS A 366 -7.63 19.54 -8.74
CA HIS A 366 -6.97 18.24 -8.84
C HIS A 366 -6.04 18.14 -10.05
N ARG A 367 -5.76 19.26 -10.75
CA ARG A 367 -4.79 19.29 -11.86
C ARG A 367 -3.45 18.65 -11.46
N LEU A 368 -2.89 19.03 -10.32
CA LEU A 368 -1.59 18.49 -9.86
C LEU A 368 -1.59 16.98 -9.66
N ARG A 369 -2.75 16.38 -9.34
CA ARG A 369 -2.87 14.92 -9.23
C ARG A 369 -2.68 14.22 -10.56
N LEU A 370 -3.16 14.82 -11.64
CA LEU A 370 -2.90 14.32 -13.01
C LEU A 370 -1.43 14.48 -13.36
N LEU A 371 -0.83 15.64 -13.08
CA LEU A 371 0.60 15.89 -13.30
C LEU A 371 1.49 14.87 -12.58
N GLY A 372 1.05 14.39 -11.42
CA GLY A 372 1.79 13.48 -10.57
C GLY A 372 2.58 14.21 -9.50
N PHE A 373 2.86 13.51 -8.39
CA PHE A 373 3.52 14.06 -7.21
C PHE A 373 4.90 14.66 -7.51
N ARG A 374 5.77 13.95 -8.22
CA ARG A 374 7.15 14.43 -8.48
C ARG A 374 7.18 15.67 -9.35
N ALA A 375 6.39 15.70 -10.41
CA ALA A 375 6.35 16.85 -11.29
C ALA A 375 5.74 18.06 -10.58
N SER A 376 4.68 17.85 -9.78
CA SER A 376 4.08 18.90 -8.95
C SER A 376 5.03 19.40 -7.85
N LEU A 377 5.75 18.51 -7.17
CA LEU A 377 6.72 18.86 -6.15
C LEU A 377 7.93 19.62 -6.72
N ARG A 378 8.43 19.21 -7.90
CA ARG A 378 9.49 19.97 -8.60
C ARG A 378 9.03 21.37 -8.97
N GLN A 379 7.78 21.52 -9.42
CA GLN A 379 7.22 22.84 -9.71
C GLN A 379 7.07 23.68 -8.44
N LEU A 380 6.59 23.09 -7.33
CA LEU A 380 6.48 23.78 -6.06
C LEU A 380 7.85 24.24 -5.56
N ASP A 381 8.87 23.39 -5.64
CA ASP A 381 10.25 23.73 -5.31
C ASP A 381 10.76 24.91 -6.17
N ALA A 382 10.51 24.86 -7.48
CA ALA A 382 10.83 25.96 -8.40
C ALA A 382 10.10 27.27 -8.06
N LEU A 383 8.84 27.21 -7.63
CA LEU A 383 8.07 28.36 -7.17
C LEU A 383 8.65 28.94 -5.87
N VAL A 384 9.02 28.10 -4.91
CA VAL A 384 9.58 28.50 -3.61
C VAL A 384 10.95 29.18 -3.77
N ILE A 385 11.80 28.68 -4.67
CA ILE A 385 13.11 29.30 -4.97
C ILE A 385 13.03 30.47 -5.97
N GLY A 386 11.84 30.78 -6.51
CA GLY A 386 11.63 31.84 -7.50
C GLY A 386 12.13 31.53 -8.91
N ALA A 387 12.43 30.26 -9.23
CA ALA A 387 12.82 29.80 -10.57
C ALA A 387 11.63 29.66 -11.53
N SER A 388 10.40 29.65 -11.01
CA SER A 388 9.17 29.62 -11.79
C SER A 388 8.14 30.59 -11.18
N THR A 389 7.21 31.07 -12.01
CA THR A 389 6.02 31.82 -11.59
C THR A 389 4.72 31.15 -12.05
N ASP A 390 4.80 29.99 -12.70
CA ASP A 390 3.63 29.29 -13.22
C ASP A 390 2.93 28.49 -12.12
N LEU A 391 1.74 28.92 -11.75
CA LEU A 391 0.89 28.31 -10.73
C LEU A 391 -0.08 27.28 -11.30
N TYR A 392 -0.04 26.95 -12.58
CA TYR A 392 -0.96 25.98 -13.23
C TYR A 392 -2.45 26.24 -12.99
N GLY A 393 -2.81 27.52 -12.78
CA GLY A 393 -4.18 27.98 -12.51
C GLY A 393 -4.58 28.02 -11.03
N TYR A 394 -3.67 27.72 -10.10
CA TYR A 394 -3.89 27.96 -8.67
C TYR A 394 -3.74 29.45 -8.36
N ALA A 395 -4.53 29.94 -7.39
CA ALA A 395 -4.58 31.36 -7.06
C ALA A 395 -3.31 31.89 -6.35
N SER A 396 -2.52 31.01 -5.74
CA SER A 396 -1.31 31.37 -4.99
C SER A 396 -0.37 30.16 -4.83
N ILE A 397 0.88 30.40 -4.44
CA ILE A 397 1.83 29.34 -4.05
C ILE A 397 1.26 28.53 -2.88
N HIS A 398 0.58 29.17 -1.92
CA HIS A 398 -0.07 28.48 -0.81
C HIS A 398 -1.14 27.49 -1.29
N ALA A 399 -2.03 27.90 -2.20
CA ALA A 399 -3.06 27.03 -2.76
C ALA A 399 -2.46 25.88 -3.58
N PHE A 400 -1.35 26.14 -4.29
CA PHE A 400 -0.60 25.10 -4.99
C PHE A 400 0.00 24.09 -4.00
N ALA A 401 0.67 24.57 -2.94
CA ALA A 401 1.30 23.75 -1.93
C ALA A 401 0.28 22.90 -1.14
N ASP A 402 -0.86 23.48 -0.77
CA ASP A 402 -1.99 22.77 -0.16
C ASP A 402 -2.49 21.62 -1.05
N ALA A 403 -2.58 21.85 -2.36
CA ALA A 403 -2.94 20.81 -3.32
C ALA A 403 -1.88 19.70 -3.43
N VAL A 404 -0.58 20.01 -3.29
CA VAL A 404 0.49 18.99 -3.25
C VAL A 404 0.46 18.19 -1.93
N VAL A 405 0.14 18.83 -0.80
CA VAL A 405 -0.06 18.14 0.49
C VAL A 405 -1.23 17.15 0.39
N ASP A 406 -2.31 17.54 -0.29
CA ASP A 406 -3.49 16.69 -0.51
C ASP A 406 -3.20 15.42 -1.34
N MET A 407 -2.02 15.33 -1.97
CA MET A 407 -1.59 14.17 -2.77
C MET A 407 -0.91 13.06 -1.95
N VAL A 408 -0.46 13.35 -0.72
CA VAL A 408 0.28 12.37 0.12
C VAL A 408 -0.59 11.18 0.52
N ASP A 409 -1.90 11.38 0.61
CA ASP A 409 -2.91 10.38 0.98
C ASP A 409 -4.03 10.33 -0.07
N SER A 410 -3.65 10.21 -1.35
CA SER A 410 -4.61 10.18 -2.45
C SER A 410 -4.29 9.13 -3.53
N ASP A 411 -5.14 9.08 -4.56
CA ASP A 411 -5.05 8.23 -5.75
C ASP A 411 -3.90 8.56 -6.71
N VAL A 412 -2.97 9.45 -6.35
CA VAL A 412 -1.89 9.85 -7.28
C VAL A 412 -0.97 8.69 -7.64
N SER A 413 -0.69 7.81 -6.68
CA SER A 413 0.07 6.59 -6.95
C SER A 413 -0.67 5.70 -7.96
N SER A 414 -1.98 5.47 -7.80
CA SER A 414 -2.75 4.64 -8.74
C SER A 414 -2.90 5.28 -10.12
N LEU A 415 -3.04 6.61 -10.21
CA LEU A 415 -3.08 7.37 -11.47
C LEU A 415 -1.76 7.40 -12.24
N SER A 416 -0.66 6.99 -11.60
CA SER A 416 0.68 6.94 -12.18
C SER A 416 1.24 5.52 -12.27
N ASP A 417 0.38 4.50 -12.15
CA ASP A 417 0.77 3.09 -12.05
C ASP A 417 1.90 2.87 -11.03
N ASN A 418 1.78 3.50 -9.86
CA ASN A 418 2.73 3.53 -8.75
C ASN A 418 4.13 4.05 -9.11
N ALA A 419 4.30 4.67 -10.28
CA ALA A 419 5.55 5.30 -10.65
C ALA A 419 5.80 6.58 -9.84
N ASP A 420 4.76 7.22 -9.31
CA ASP A 420 4.83 8.52 -8.64
C ASP A 420 4.33 8.49 -7.18
N VAL A 421 4.92 7.58 -6.39
CA VAL A 421 4.67 7.50 -4.94
C VAL A 421 5.06 8.81 -4.25
N PRO A 422 4.17 9.38 -3.40
CA PRO A 422 4.45 10.59 -2.63
C PRO A 422 5.68 10.46 -1.71
N ASP A 423 6.59 11.43 -1.79
CA ASP A 423 7.75 11.60 -0.90
C ASP A 423 7.46 12.75 0.08
N ALA A 424 6.84 12.39 1.22
CA ALA A 424 6.45 13.35 2.25
C ALA A 424 7.65 14.09 2.87
N ALA A 425 8.80 13.42 2.97
CA ALA A 425 10.02 14.01 3.54
C ALA A 425 10.61 15.08 2.62
N ARG A 426 10.59 14.88 1.31
CA ARG A 426 10.99 15.93 0.36
C ARG A 426 9.97 17.07 0.32
N LEU A 427 8.67 16.77 0.32
CA LEU A 427 7.64 17.81 0.38
C LEU A 427 7.76 18.68 1.63
N GLY A 428 7.89 18.10 2.82
CA GLY A 428 7.99 18.89 4.04
C GLY A 428 9.28 19.73 4.10
N ARG A 429 10.37 19.34 3.42
CA ARG A 429 11.55 20.22 3.25
C ARG A 429 11.24 21.45 2.40
N VAL A 430 10.50 21.29 1.31
CA VAL A 430 10.04 22.41 0.47
C VAL A 430 9.07 23.31 1.23
N LEU A 431 8.13 22.73 2.00
CA LEU A 431 7.21 23.50 2.85
C LEU A 431 7.92 24.22 3.99
N LEU A 432 8.97 23.61 4.56
CA LEU A 432 9.81 24.25 5.57
C LEU A 432 10.53 25.46 4.99
N ALA A 433 11.02 25.38 3.75
CA ALA A 433 11.60 26.50 3.03
C ALA A 433 10.57 27.59 2.67
N LEU A 434 9.32 27.20 2.40
CA LEU A 434 8.21 28.15 2.20
C LEU A 434 7.84 28.90 3.49
N GLY A 435 8.09 28.33 4.67
CA GLY A 435 7.83 28.97 5.96
C GLY A 435 6.37 28.96 6.41
N ASP A 436 5.51 28.16 5.77
CA ASP A 436 4.07 28.13 6.03
C ASP A 436 3.70 27.05 7.06
N VAL A 437 3.53 27.49 8.31
CA VAL A 437 3.25 26.62 9.45
C VAL A 437 1.92 25.85 9.30
N PRO A 438 0.78 26.47 8.91
CA PRO A 438 -0.45 25.73 8.64
C PRO A 438 -0.30 24.59 7.64
N LEU A 439 0.45 24.77 6.54
CA LEU A 439 0.70 23.71 5.56
C LEU A 439 1.56 22.58 6.14
N LEU A 440 2.55 22.91 6.95
CA LEU A 440 3.35 21.92 7.67
C LEU A 440 2.50 21.12 8.66
N GLN A 441 1.60 21.76 9.41
CA GLN A 441 0.65 21.08 10.30
C GLN A 441 -0.30 20.17 9.52
N ALA A 442 -0.78 20.62 8.36
CA ALA A 442 -1.61 19.84 7.45
C ALA A 442 -0.86 18.61 6.92
N LEU A 443 0.42 18.74 6.56
CA LEU A 443 1.26 17.63 6.15
C LEU A 443 1.42 16.58 7.27
N VAL A 444 1.72 17.01 8.51
CA VAL A 444 1.80 16.07 9.65
C VAL A 444 0.44 15.38 9.88
N ALA A 445 -0.65 16.11 9.67
CA ALA A 445 -2.00 15.55 9.75
C ALA A 445 -2.34 14.61 8.57
N THR A 446 -1.62 14.62 7.44
CA THR A 446 -1.86 13.69 6.32
C THR A 446 -0.98 12.45 6.39
N ILE A 447 0.25 12.54 6.92
CA ILE A 447 1.19 11.42 7.03
C ILE A 447 0.64 10.30 7.91
N HIS A 448 0.98 9.04 7.61
CA HIS A 448 0.76 7.90 8.50
C HIS A 448 2.07 7.43 9.13
N LEU A 449 1.98 6.78 10.29
CA LEU A 449 3.15 6.20 10.98
C LEU A 449 3.89 5.17 10.13
N ARG A 450 3.18 4.46 9.24
CA ARG A 450 3.79 3.51 8.28
C ARG A 450 4.78 4.17 7.33
N ASP A 451 4.53 5.44 6.99
CA ASP A 451 5.35 6.23 6.06
C ASP A 451 6.45 7.01 6.80
N THR A 452 6.53 6.90 8.13
CA THR A 452 7.49 7.63 8.95
C THR A 452 8.85 6.93 8.99
N ASP A 453 9.57 7.02 7.88
CA ASP A 453 10.96 6.58 7.76
C ASP A 453 11.94 7.54 8.45
N ALA A 454 13.24 7.19 8.46
CA ALA A 454 14.27 8.00 9.10
C ALA A 454 14.39 9.42 8.51
N PRO A 455 14.36 9.63 7.18
CA PRO A 455 14.26 10.97 6.58
C PRO A 455 13.06 11.79 7.09
N LEU A 456 11.87 11.22 7.13
CA LEU A 456 10.67 11.91 7.59
C LEU A 456 10.73 12.22 9.09
N GLN A 457 11.23 11.27 9.89
CA GLN A 457 11.48 11.47 11.31
C GLN A 457 12.44 12.63 11.57
N ALA A 458 13.57 12.68 10.85
CA ALA A 458 14.54 13.76 10.97
C ALA A 458 13.96 15.13 10.57
N LEU A 459 13.08 15.15 9.57
CA LEU A 459 12.35 16.35 9.17
C LEU A 459 11.37 16.81 10.27
N LEU A 460 10.58 15.91 10.85
CA LEU A 460 9.65 16.24 11.93
C LEU A 460 10.39 16.80 13.15
N VAL A 461 11.53 16.22 13.53
CA VAL A 461 12.40 16.76 14.59
C VAL A 461 12.95 18.14 14.22
N THR A 462 13.27 18.37 12.94
CA THR A 462 13.72 19.69 12.46
C THR A 462 12.60 20.72 12.53
N MET A 463 11.37 20.35 12.17
CA MET A 463 10.18 21.21 12.28
C MET A 463 9.90 21.58 13.74
N LEU A 464 9.93 20.59 14.65
CA LEU A 464 9.81 20.81 16.08
C LEU A 464 10.89 21.74 16.60
N ARG A 465 12.16 21.52 16.22
CA ARG A 465 13.28 22.38 16.61
C ARG A 465 13.08 23.83 16.16
N HIS A 466 12.56 24.04 14.95
CA HIS A 466 12.44 25.37 14.35
C HIS A 466 11.22 26.16 14.84
N TYR A 467 10.04 25.54 14.91
CA TYR A 467 8.77 26.22 15.26
C TYR A 467 8.24 25.91 16.67
N GLY A 468 8.94 25.06 17.42
CA GLY A 468 8.51 24.61 18.74
C GLY A 468 7.47 23.50 18.71
N TRP A 469 7.52 22.63 19.72
CA TRP A 469 6.52 21.58 19.91
C TRP A 469 5.06 22.07 20.07
N PRO A 470 4.75 23.25 20.68
CA PRO A 470 3.35 23.66 20.86
C PRO A 470 2.61 23.84 19.52
N THR A 471 3.36 24.20 18.48
CA THR A 471 2.86 24.34 17.12
C THR A 471 2.42 23.00 16.53
N PHE A 472 3.09 21.89 16.85
CA PHE A 472 2.83 20.58 16.24
C PHE A 472 2.19 19.55 17.18
N ASP A 473 1.98 19.91 18.45
CA ASP A 473 1.42 19.03 19.49
C ASP A 473 0.19 18.25 18.99
N ALA A 474 -0.87 18.98 18.60
CA ALA A 474 -2.10 18.36 18.13
C ALA A 474 -1.87 17.40 16.95
N SER A 475 -1.10 17.82 15.93
CA SER A 475 -0.86 16.99 14.74
C SER A 475 -0.02 15.74 15.04
N ILE A 476 1.02 15.85 15.90
CA ILE A 476 1.86 14.70 16.28
C ILE A 476 1.10 13.76 17.20
N ILE A 477 0.36 14.26 18.20
CA ILE A 477 -0.45 13.41 19.07
C ILE A 477 -1.55 12.71 18.27
N THR A 478 -2.19 13.40 17.32
CA THR A 478 -3.13 12.76 16.40
C THR A 478 -2.45 11.71 15.54
N LEU A 479 -1.24 11.96 15.02
CA LEU A 479 -0.46 10.96 14.28
C LEU A 479 -0.17 9.72 15.14
N LEU A 480 0.26 9.89 16.38
CA LEU A 480 0.59 8.82 17.31
C LEU A 480 -0.64 8.04 17.80
N ARG A 481 -1.82 8.69 17.87
CA ARG A 481 -3.08 8.06 18.28
C ARG A 481 -3.85 7.38 17.15
N ARG A 482 -3.42 7.52 15.89
CA ARG A 482 -4.13 6.87 14.78
C ARG A 482 -4.05 5.35 14.95
N PRO A 483 -5.20 4.66 14.94
CA PRO A 483 -5.22 3.21 15.02
C PRO A 483 -4.32 2.59 13.96
N THR A 484 -3.51 1.63 14.39
CA THR A 484 -2.67 0.82 13.50
C THR A 484 -2.84 -0.65 13.84
N SER A 485 -2.90 -1.49 12.82
CA SER A 485 -2.90 -2.95 12.95
C SER A 485 -1.51 -3.56 13.03
N GLU A 486 -0.46 -2.77 12.76
CA GLU A 486 0.92 -3.26 12.69
C GLU A 486 1.81 -2.59 13.75
N LEU A 487 2.57 -3.41 14.47
CA LEU A 487 3.50 -2.96 15.50
C LEU A 487 4.65 -2.12 14.91
N LEU A 488 5.01 -2.37 13.65
CA LEU A 488 6.02 -1.60 12.91
C LEU A 488 5.67 -0.11 12.88
N HIS A 489 4.39 0.24 12.79
CA HIS A 489 3.96 1.65 12.78
C HIS A 489 4.13 2.28 14.17
N VAL A 490 3.81 1.54 15.25
CA VAL A 490 4.06 2.00 16.63
C VAL A 490 5.55 2.19 16.87
N ARG A 491 6.39 1.29 16.35
CA ARG A 491 7.86 1.45 16.36
C ARG A 491 8.30 2.76 15.73
N HIS A 492 7.79 3.12 14.55
CA HIS A 492 8.15 4.40 13.92
C HIS A 492 7.71 5.60 14.79
N GLY A 493 6.55 5.50 15.43
CA GLY A 493 6.10 6.49 16.40
C GLY A 493 7.04 6.62 17.62
N ALA A 494 7.45 5.49 18.21
CA ALA A 494 8.39 5.47 19.33
C ALA A 494 9.77 6.03 18.93
N GLY A 495 10.27 5.65 17.76
CA GLY A 495 11.49 6.21 17.19
C GLY A 495 11.41 7.73 17.07
N LEU A 496 10.31 8.26 16.52
CA LEU A 496 10.06 9.71 16.42
C LEU A 496 10.13 10.41 17.78
N VAL A 497 9.43 9.88 18.79
CA VAL A 497 9.44 10.47 20.15
C VAL A 497 10.83 10.37 20.79
N ALA A 498 11.53 9.24 20.62
CA ALA A 498 12.90 9.07 21.11
C ALA A 498 13.88 10.06 20.45
N ALA A 499 13.71 10.39 19.17
CA ALA A 499 14.52 11.40 18.49
C ALA A 499 14.22 12.84 18.93
N CYS A 500 13.11 13.07 19.65
CA CYS A 500 12.77 14.37 20.24
C CYS A 500 13.45 14.60 21.59
N LEU A 501 13.95 13.55 22.28
CA LEU A 501 14.56 13.66 23.62
C LEU A 501 15.72 14.68 23.72
N PRO A 502 16.57 14.88 22.68
CA PRO A 502 17.62 15.90 22.74
C PRO A 502 17.15 17.36 22.59
N LEU A 503 15.86 17.60 22.29
CA LEU A 503 15.34 18.94 22.05
C LEU A 503 15.21 19.73 23.35
N LYS A 504 16.03 20.78 23.49
CA LYS A 504 15.99 21.71 24.63
C LYS A 504 14.96 22.81 24.38
N GLN A 505 13.69 22.52 24.59
CA GLN A 505 12.59 23.50 24.48
C GLN A 505 11.83 23.64 25.80
N PRO A 506 11.25 24.82 26.09
CA PRO A 506 10.42 24.99 27.28
C PRO A 506 9.28 23.99 27.30
N TYR A 507 9.06 23.33 28.44
CA TYR A 507 7.91 22.45 28.66
C TYR A 507 7.85 21.25 27.70
N MET A 508 9.01 20.83 27.17
CA MET A 508 9.12 19.66 26.28
C MET A 508 8.67 18.38 26.98
N ARG A 509 8.80 18.31 28.32
CA ARG A 509 8.40 17.15 29.10
C ARG A 509 6.91 16.84 28.96
N GLU A 510 6.05 17.86 28.99
CA GLU A 510 4.61 17.69 28.83
C GLU A 510 4.24 17.05 27.49
N PHE A 511 4.88 17.50 26.41
CA PHE A 511 4.75 16.91 25.08
C PHE A 511 5.22 15.45 25.06
N LEU A 512 6.40 15.15 25.62
CA LEU A 512 6.93 13.79 25.66
C LEU A 512 6.03 12.84 26.47
N VAL A 513 5.44 13.31 27.59
CA VAL A 513 4.46 12.53 28.37
C VAL A 513 3.21 12.24 27.54
N ALA A 514 2.66 13.24 26.85
CA ALA A 514 1.48 13.05 26.01
C ALA A 514 1.75 12.09 24.83
N ALA A 515 2.92 12.21 24.21
CA ALA A 515 3.34 11.36 23.10
C ALA A 515 3.59 9.90 23.56
N TYR A 516 4.26 9.73 24.70
CA TYR A 516 4.47 8.41 25.32
C TYR A 516 3.14 7.74 25.69
N HIS A 517 2.20 8.51 26.25
CA HIS A 517 0.86 8.01 26.56
C HIS A 517 0.11 7.58 25.29
N ALA A 518 0.21 8.34 24.20
CA ALA A 518 -0.41 7.96 22.92
C ALA A 518 0.16 6.62 22.40
N LEU A 519 1.47 6.41 22.53
CA LEU A 519 2.13 5.15 22.16
C LEU A 519 1.70 3.98 23.03
N LEU A 520 1.62 4.16 24.35
CA LEU A 520 1.13 3.14 25.29
C LEU A 520 -0.34 2.76 25.00
N GLN A 521 -1.18 3.74 24.65
CA GLN A 521 -2.55 3.47 24.21
C GLN A 521 -2.59 2.62 22.94
N GLN A 522 -1.80 2.97 21.91
CA GLN A 522 -1.72 2.15 20.70
C GLN A 522 -1.22 0.74 21.02
N LEU A 523 -0.18 0.62 21.84
CA LEU A 523 0.38 -0.68 22.19
C LEU A 523 -0.66 -1.57 22.90
N SER A 524 -1.51 -0.98 23.74
CA SER A 524 -2.59 -1.71 24.43
C SER A 524 -3.71 -2.23 23.51
N THR A 525 -3.83 -1.76 22.26
CA THR A 525 -4.83 -2.27 21.31
C THR A 525 -4.38 -3.53 20.57
N PHE A 526 -3.12 -3.96 20.74
CA PHE A 526 -2.57 -5.16 20.11
C PHE A 526 -2.87 -6.41 20.97
N GLU A 527 -4.04 -7.01 20.80
CA GLU A 527 -4.39 -8.26 21.49
C GLU A 527 -3.94 -9.51 20.69
N ASN A 528 -3.96 -9.47 19.35
CA ASN A 528 -3.82 -10.68 18.52
C ASN A 528 -2.91 -10.54 17.28
N ALA A 529 -2.26 -9.40 17.05
CA ALA A 529 -1.49 -9.21 15.82
C ALA A 529 -0.09 -9.85 15.93
N PRO A 530 0.28 -10.82 15.08
CA PRO A 530 1.59 -11.46 15.14
C PRO A 530 2.72 -10.42 15.04
N CYS A 531 3.73 -10.60 15.88
CA CYS A 531 4.77 -9.62 16.08
C CYS A 531 6.11 -10.11 15.53
N SER A 532 6.70 -9.36 14.60
CA SER A 532 8.08 -9.60 14.17
C SER A 532 9.05 -9.02 15.21
N SER A 533 9.98 -9.84 15.71
CA SER A 533 11.05 -9.42 16.62
C SER A 533 11.86 -8.23 16.09
N ALA A 534 12.06 -8.17 14.76
CA ALA A 534 12.77 -7.08 14.09
C ALA A 534 12.11 -5.70 14.29
N ALA A 535 10.79 -5.66 14.51
CA ALA A 535 10.05 -4.43 14.83
C ALA A 535 9.91 -4.20 16.33
N ALA A 536 9.70 -5.27 17.10
CA ALA A 536 9.47 -5.21 18.54
C ALA A 536 10.70 -4.75 19.32
N THR A 537 11.90 -5.22 18.97
CA THR A 537 13.14 -4.91 19.68
C THR A 537 13.47 -3.42 19.65
N PRO A 538 13.49 -2.74 18.48
CA PRO A 538 13.71 -1.30 18.44
C PRO A 538 12.57 -0.51 19.09
N LEU A 539 11.33 -0.97 18.98
CA LEU A 539 10.20 -0.35 19.68
C LEU A 539 10.42 -0.35 21.19
N LEU A 540 10.72 -1.52 21.78
CA LEU A 540 10.98 -1.64 23.22
C LEU A 540 12.13 -0.73 23.65
N ARG A 541 13.24 -0.76 22.91
CA ARG A 541 14.40 0.08 23.18
C ARG A 541 14.04 1.56 23.19
N ASP A 542 13.32 2.03 22.18
CA ASP A 542 12.95 3.44 22.05
C ASP A 542 11.93 3.85 23.12
N MET A 543 10.98 2.98 23.48
CA MET A 543 10.03 3.19 24.59
C MET A 543 10.73 3.28 25.95
N LEU A 544 11.71 2.40 26.22
CA LEU A 544 12.54 2.45 27.42
C LEU A 544 13.42 3.73 27.43
N LEU A 545 13.97 4.17 26.30
CA LEU A 545 14.70 5.45 26.25
C LEU A 545 13.81 6.63 26.66
N ILE A 546 12.57 6.65 26.17
CA ILE A 546 11.58 7.67 26.51
C ILE A 546 11.26 7.62 28.00
N GLU A 547 10.94 6.44 28.55
CA GLU A 547 10.62 6.26 29.96
C GLU A 547 11.79 6.65 30.88
N ALA A 548 13.02 6.24 30.56
CA ALA A 548 14.22 6.60 31.32
C ALA A 548 14.45 8.10 31.34
N HIS A 549 14.23 8.77 30.20
CA HIS A 549 14.34 10.21 30.11
C HIS A 549 13.27 10.91 30.96
N LEU A 550 12.01 10.46 30.89
CA LEU A 550 10.91 11.01 31.69
C LEU A 550 11.11 10.80 33.20
N ASN A 551 11.76 9.70 33.60
CA ASN A 551 12.11 9.40 34.99
C ASN A 551 13.29 10.26 35.47
N ARG A 552 14.36 10.41 34.67
CA ARG A 552 15.53 11.23 35.04
C ARG A 552 15.16 12.71 35.19
N THR A 553 14.35 13.24 34.28
CA THR A 553 13.93 14.65 34.28
C THR A 553 12.88 14.96 35.35
N ARG A 554 12.34 13.96 36.06
CA ARG A 554 11.34 14.15 37.10
C ARG A 554 11.87 14.94 38.29
N ASP A 555 13.11 14.66 38.69
CA ASP A 555 13.68 15.18 39.94
C ASP A 555 14.62 16.39 39.72
N ASP A 556 15.26 16.48 38.55
CA ASP A 556 16.35 17.45 38.32
C ASP A 556 15.91 18.82 37.79
N ASP A 557 14.67 18.98 37.31
CA ASP A 557 14.36 20.04 36.33
C ASP A 557 13.00 20.73 36.55
N GLN A 558 12.73 21.21 37.77
CA GLN A 558 11.49 21.94 38.11
C GLN A 558 11.18 23.12 37.18
N GLU A 559 12.22 23.85 36.75
CA GLU A 559 12.09 25.03 35.91
C GLU A 559 11.73 24.69 34.45
N SER A 560 11.97 23.44 34.00
CA SER A 560 11.69 23.02 32.63
C SER A 560 10.25 22.54 32.42
N MET A 561 9.49 22.31 33.51
CA MET A 561 8.07 21.94 33.47
C MET A 561 7.13 23.14 33.61
N TYR A 562 6.08 23.21 32.80
CA TYR A 562 5.06 24.26 32.83
C TYR A 562 4.30 24.27 34.14
N LEU A 563 3.95 23.07 34.63
CA LEU A 563 3.31 22.88 35.92
C LEU A 563 4.31 23.04 37.08
N GLY A 564 5.56 22.62 36.91
CA GLY A 564 6.63 22.81 37.89
C GLY A 564 6.87 24.28 38.23
N ALA A 565 6.82 25.14 37.21
CA ALA A 565 6.95 26.58 37.37
C ALA A 565 5.74 27.26 38.04
N ARG A 566 4.59 26.59 38.21
CA ARG A 566 3.33 27.20 38.67
C ARG A 566 2.67 26.54 39.86
N LEU A 567 3.03 25.29 40.18
CA LEU A 567 2.39 24.49 41.21
C LEU A 567 3.43 23.92 42.18
N PRO A 568 3.08 23.71 43.46
CA PRO A 568 3.96 23.03 44.41
C PRO A 568 4.33 21.62 43.93
N LEU A 569 5.57 21.19 44.18
CA LEU A 569 6.10 19.90 43.72
C LEU A 569 5.21 18.70 44.10
N GLY A 570 4.64 18.71 45.31
CA GLY A 570 3.70 17.67 45.73
C GLY A 570 2.47 17.54 44.84
N VAL A 571 1.93 18.67 44.35
CA VAL A 571 0.80 18.69 43.42
C VAL A 571 1.24 18.23 42.03
N VAL A 572 2.42 18.65 41.57
CA VAL A 572 2.97 18.22 40.26
C VAL A 572 3.24 16.72 40.26
N HIS A 573 3.78 16.17 41.34
CA HIS A 573 3.95 14.72 41.52
C HIS A 573 2.62 13.98 41.54
N HIS A 574 1.61 14.53 42.22
CA HIS A 574 0.27 13.95 42.24
C HIS A 574 -0.36 13.93 40.84
N ILE A 575 -0.35 15.05 40.11
CA ILE A 575 -0.85 15.12 38.73
C ILE A 575 -0.08 14.16 37.81
N SER A 576 1.26 14.14 37.91
CA SER A 576 2.09 13.25 37.11
C SER A 576 1.78 11.78 37.36
N SER A 577 1.38 11.40 38.58
CA SER A 577 0.97 10.04 38.91
C SER A 577 -0.32 9.59 38.20
N PHE A 578 -1.18 10.53 37.79
CA PHE A 578 -2.37 10.23 36.96
C PHE A 578 -2.08 10.28 35.46
N LEU A 579 -1.08 11.07 35.04
CA LEU A 579 -0.75 11.25 33.62
C LEU A 579 0.18 10.17 33.07
N CYS A 580 0.94 9.46 33.90
CA CYS A 580 1.76 8.32 33.49
C CYS A 580 0.93 7.02 33.61
N PRO A 581 0.45 6.45 32.49
CA PRO A 581 -0.43 5.28 32.53
C PRO A 581 0.43 4.01 32.71
N GLY A 582 0.84 3.74 33.95
CA GLY A 582 1.65 2.56 34.30
C GLY A 582 3.09 2.60 33.78
N ALA A 583 3.93 1.73 34.33
CA ALA A 583 5.28 1.53 33.79
C ALA A 583 5.20 0.69 32.51
N LEU A 584 6.13 0.89 31.57
CA LEU A 584 6.29 0.00 30.41
C LEU A 584 6.43 -1.46 30.85
N ALA A 585 7.13 -1.67 31.96
CA ALA A 585 7.27 -2.98 32.60
C ALA A 585 5.92 -3.62 32.93
N ASP A 586 4.95 -2.88 33.46
CA ASP A 586 3.62 -3.41 33.77
C ASP A 586 2.90 -3.84 32.49
N MET A 587 3.01 -3.03 31.43
CA MET A 587 2.38 -3.32 30.15
C MET A 587 2.96 -4.57 29.50
N VAL A 588 4.29 -4.65 29.44
CA VAL A 588 5.02 -5.75 28.82
C VAL A 588 4.91 -7.05 29.63
N CYS A 589 4.95 -6.98 30.96
CA CYS A 589 4.95 -8.17 31.81
C CYS A 589 3.55 -8.69 32.17
N HIS A 590 2.53 -7.83 32.17
CA HIS A 590 1.21 -8.19 32.73
C HIS A 590 0.02 -7.98 31.81
N ARG A 591 0.12 -7.11 30.79
CA ARG A 591 -1.04 -6.77 29.95
C ARG A 591 -0.96 -7.31 28.54
N LEU A 592 0.23 -7.34 27.95
CA LEU A 592 0.41 -7.84 26.60
C LEU A 592 0.66 -9.34 26.60
N PRO A 593 0.22 -10.06 25.55
CA PRO A 593 0.57 -11.45 25.39
C PRO A 593 2.09 -11.65 25.38
N PRO A 594 2.63 -12.71 26.03
CA PRO A 594 4.06 -12.96 26.12
C PRO A 594 4.79 -13.03 24.77
N TRP A 595 4.07 -13.39 23.69
CA TRP A 595 4.63 -13.51 22.35
C TRP A 595 4.84 -12.15 21.64
N VAL A 596 4.20 -11.06 22.08
CA VAL A 596 4.42 -9.72 21.51
C VAL A 596 5.81 -9.21 21.88
N PHE A 597 6.18 -9.39 23.15
CA PHE A 597 7.50 -9.06 23.69
C PHE A 597 8.16 -10.33 24.17
N ASP A 598 8.48 -11.21 23.22
CA ASP A 598 9.16 -12.46 23.54
C ASP A 598 10.40 -12.18 24.41
N PRO A 599 10.54 -12.86 25.56
CA PRO A 599 11.58 -12.53 26.50
C PRO A 599 13.01 -12.70 25.96
N ILE A 600 13.19 -13.61 25.00
CA ILE A 600 14.48 -13.96 24.40
C ILE A 600 14.72 -13.11 23.16
N ARG A 601 13.75 -13.06 22.24
CA ARG A 601 13.91 -12.42 20.92
C ARG A 601 13.71 -10.91 20.94
N VAL A 602 13.05 -10.37 21.98
CA VAL A 602 12.66 -8.96 22.05
C VAL A 602 13.18 -8.28 23.31
N LEU A 603 12.82 -8.79 24.50
CA LEU A 603 13.15 -8.12 25.76
C LEU A 603 14.66 -8.01 25.98
N ALA A 604 15.37 -9.14 25.94
CA ALA A 604 16.81 -9.16 26.17
C ALA A 604 17.61 -8.27 25.19
N PRO A 605 17.44 -8.38 23.85
CA PRO A 605 18.12 -7.50 22.90
C PRO A 605 17.77 -6.01 23.08
N GLY A 606 16.49 -5.71 23.36
CA GLY A 606 16.01 -4.33 23.52
C GLY A 606 16.60 -3.65 24.75
N ILE A 607 16.63 -4.36 25.88
CA ILE A 607 17.27 -3.92 27.13
C ILE A 607 18.77 -3.75 26.94
N ARG A 608 19.43 -4.73 26.31
CA ARG A 608 20.87 -4.69 26.11
C ARG A 608 21.31 -3.48 25.29
N GLY A 609 20.52 -3.10 24.29
CA GLY A 609 20.76 -1.86 23.53
C GLY A 609 20.82 -0.59 24.38
N LEU A 610 20.43 -0.67 25.66
CA LEU A 610 20.41 0.43 26.63
C LEU A 610 21.47 0.32 27.72
N ARG A 611 22.50 -0.54 27.58
CA ARG A 611 23.54 -0.83 28.59
C ARG A 611 24.14 0.41 29.31
N ASN A 612 24.07 1.59 28.70
CA ASN A 612 24.54 2.86 29.28
C ASN A 612 23.50 3.61 30.14
N ALA A 613 22.26 3.14 30.20
CA ALA A 613 21.17 3.72 30.99
C ALA A 613 21.00 2.91 32.27
N SER A 614 21.56 3.40 33.38
CA SER A 614 21.55 2.78 34.71
C SER A 614 20.16 2.54 35.35
N VAL A 615 19.07 2.69 34.60
CA VAL A 615 17.70 2.85 35.11
C VAL A 615 16.93 1.53 35.20
N TYR A 616 17.42 0.44 34.61
CA TYR A 616 16.57 -0.76 34.38
C TYR A 616 16.93 -2.04 35.12
N ARG A 617 17.85 -2.00 36.09
CA ARG A 617 18.32 -3.22 36.78
C ARG A 617 17.18 -4.08 37.37
N ALA A 618 16.14 -3.45 37.92
CA ALA A 618 14.98 -4.18 38.48
C ALA A 618 14.12 -4.88 37.42
N VAL A 619 13.91 -4.26 36.25
CA VAL A 619 13.16 -4.86 35.12
C VAL A 619 13.96 -6.01 34.51
N ILE A 620 15.28 -5.83 34.43
CA ILE A 620 16.23 -6.84 33.94
C ILE A 620 16.17 -8.07 34.84
N ASP A 621 16.29 -7.90 36.15
CA ASP A 621 16.35 -9.02 37.09
C ASP A 621 15.07 -9.88 37.03
N ASP A 622 13.89 -9.28 36.95
CA ASP A 622 12.62 -10.01 36.92
C ASP A 622 12.31 -10.64 35.54
N ALA A 623 12.67 -9.96 34.45
CA ALA A 623 12.54 -10.51 33.10
C ALA A 623 13.50 -11.67 32.87
N VAL A 624 14.81 -11.48 33.15
CA VAL A 624 15.86 -12.48 32.96
C VAL A 624 15.61 -13.72 33.82
N LYS A 625 15.19 -13.57 35.08
CA LYS A 625 14.84 -14.72 35.93
C LYS A 625 13.70 -15.55 35.35
N ARG A 626 12.67 -14.92 34.79
CA ARG A 626 11.56 -15.62 34.12
C ARG A 626 12.00 -16.32 32.85
N VAL A 627 12.84 -15.68 32.03
CA VAL A 627 13.36 -16.29 30.79
C VAL A 627 14.13 -17.56 31.07
N LEU A 628 14.99 -17.53 32.08
CA LEU A 628 15.86 -18.64 32.44
C LEU A 628 15.12 -19.84 33.06
N GLN A 629 13.83 -19.69 33.36
CA GLN A 629 12.95 -20.79 33.76
C GLN A 629 12.29 -21.49 32.56
N ILE A 630 12.41 -20.93 31.35
CA ILE A 630 11.84 -21.48 30.12
C ILE A 630 12.91 -22.35 29.44
N SER A 631 12.57 -23.59 29.10
CA SER A 631 13.45 -24.44 28.28
C SER A 631 13.62 -23.85 26.88
N ALA A 632 14.86 -23.78 26.39
CA ALA A 632 15.16 -23.29 25.05
C ALA A 632 14.42 -24.08 23.98
N ARG A 633 13.63 -23.38 23.16
CA ARG A 633 12.87 -23.98 22.05
C ARG A 633 13.72 -24.01 20.79
N HIS A 634 13.37 -24.88 19.86
CA HIS A 634 14.12 -25.02 18.61
C HIS A 634 14.05 -23.78 17.72
N ASP A 635 12.99 -22.99 17.84
CA ASP A 635 12.79 -21.81 17.01
C ASP A 635 13.52 -20.57 17.52
N ASP A 636 14.12 -20.61 18.72
CA ASP A 636 14.70 -19.43 19.36
C ASP A 636 15.98 -18.98 18.66
N THR A 637 16.11 -17.66 18.46
CA THR A 637 17.30 -17.07 17.85
C THR A 637 18.45 -17.09 18.86
N ASN A 638 19.61 -17.59 18.45
CA ASN A 638 20.81 -17.67 19.30
C ASN A 638 21.30 -16.31 19.80
N GLU A 639 21.07 -15.24 19.03
CA GLU A 639 21.40 -13.86 19.43
C GLU A 639 20.61 -13.45 20.68
N GLY A 640 19.31 -13.76 20.72
CA GLY A 640 18.47 -13.47 21.87
C GLY A 640 18.92 -14.17 23.15
N TRP A 641 19.31 -15.44 23.05
CA TRP A 641 19.86 -16.18 24.19
C TRP A 641 21.21 -15.62 24.66
N ALA A 642 22.05 -15.13 23.74
CA ALA A 642 23.31 -14.49 24.08
C ALA A 642 23.09 -13.17 24.83
N ASP A 643 22.04 -12.44 24.47
CA ASP A 643 21.62 -11.24 25.19
C ASP A 643 21.09 -11.54 26.59
N VAL A 644 20.31 -12.61 26.76
CA VAL A 644 19.86 -13.07 28.09
C VAL A 644 21.06 -13.42 28.99
N LEU A 645 22.00 -14.24 28.48
CA LEU A 645 23.18 -14.63 29.24
C LEU A 645 24.07 -13.43 29.57
N ALA A 646 24.24 -12.49 28.65
CA ALA A 646 25.02 -11.29 28.93
C ALA A 646 24.38 -10.41 30.01
N LEU A 647 23.07 -10.17 29.92
CA LEU A 647 22.34 -9.42 30.94
C LEU A 647 22.46 -10.09 32.31
N HIS A 648 22.41 -11.43 32.34
CA HIS A 648 22.64 -12.18 33.57
C HIS A 648 24.07 -12.00 34.10
N LEU A 649 25.10 -12.20 33.27
CA LEU A 649 26.51 -12.03 33.67
C LEU A 649 26.84 -10.60 34.13
N GLU A 650 26.13 -9.60 33.61
CA GLU A 650 26.26 -8.20 34.04
C GLU A 650 25.52 -7.90 35.35
N ALA A 651 24.39 -8.57 35.58
CA ALA A 651 23.60 -8.41 36.80
C ALA A 651 24.18 -9.19 37.98
N ALA A 652 24.73 -10.39 37.71
CA ALA A 652 25.22 -11.34 38.71
C ALA A 652 26.52 -10.85 39.38
N THR A 653 26.61 -11.08 40.68
CA THR A 653 27.89 -11.08 41.40
C THR A 653 28.65 -12.34 41.03
N VAL A 654 29.97 -12.25 40.87
CA VAL A 654 30.94 -13.17 40.22
C VAL A 654 30.83 -14.70 40.52
N ASP A 655 29.97 -15.15 41.44
CA ASP A 655 29.88 -16.55 41.92
C ASP A 655 28.67 -17.37 41.42
N ASP A 656 27.86 -16.90 40.45
CA ASP A 656 26.65 -17.64 39.97
C ASP A 656 26.96 -18.68 38.84
N ASP A 657 27.91 -19.59 39.07
CA ASP A 657 28.29 -20.67 38.12
C ASP A 657 27.15 -21.70 37.92
N ASP A 658 26.19 -21.72 38.85
CA ASP A 658 25.01 -22.61 38.84
C ASP A 658 24.07 -22.31 37.67
N LEU A 659 23.95 -21.04 37.26
CA LEU A 659 22.98 -20.66 36.24
C LEU A 659 23.46 -20.94 34.81
N CYS A 660 24.73 -20.70 34.50
CA CYS A 660 25.33 -21.15 33.23
C CYS A 660 25.20 -22.67 33.10
N THR A 661 25.47 -23.41 34.19
CA THR A 661 25.31 -24.87 34.23
C THR A 661 23.87 -25.29 33.96
N ARG A 662 22.88 -24.62 34.57
CA ARG A 662 21.45 -24.89 34.34
C ARG A 662 21.00 -24.60 32.91
N PHE A 663 21.40 -23.46 32.34
CA PHE A 663 21.05 -23.11 30.96
C PHE A 663 21.58 -24.16 29.98
N PHE A 664 22.85 -24.51 30.11
CA PHE A 664 23.50 -25.46 29.22
C PHE A 664 23.05 -26.91 29.42
N ALA A 665 22.51 -27.26 30.59
CA ALA A 665 21.89 -28.55 30.83
C ALA A 665 20.54 -28.72 30.13
N THR A 666 19.81 -27.63 29.87
CA THR A 666 18.49 -27.65 29.21
C THR A 666 18.55 -27.25 27.74
N CYS A 667 19.68 -26.72 27.27
CA CYS A 667 19.89 -26.25 25.91
C CYS A 667 20.43 -27.36 24.99
N ARG A 668 19.92 -27.47 23.75
CA ARG A 668 20.52 -28.35 22.74
C ARG A 668 21.94 -27.85 22.40
N PRO A 669 22.91 -28.77 22.14
CA PRO A 669 24.30 -28.39 21.89
C PRO A 669 24.49 -27.31 20.82
N ALA A 670 23.75 -27.39 19.70
CA ALA A 670 23.82 -26.40 18.62
C ALA A 670 23.47 -24.98 19.08
N ILE A 671 22.32 -24.81 19.77
CA ILE A 671 21.87 -23.52 20.30
C ILE A 671 22.88 -22.98 21.32
N GLY A 672 23.41 -23.86 22.20
CA GLY A 672 24.43 -23.49 23.17
C GLY A 672 25.71 -22.96 22.51
N ILE A 673 26.20 -23.63 21.46
CA ILE A 673 27.39 -23.21 20.69
C ILE A 673 27.17 -21.84 20.05
N GLU A 674 26.04 -21.64 19.37
CA GLU A 674 25.75 -20.37 18.68
C GLU A 674 25.51 -19.23 19.65
N THR A 675 24.92 -19.52 20.81
CA THR A 675 24.72 -18.57 21.90
C THR A 675 26.08 -18.11 22.45
N ILE A 676 27.00 -19.04 22.75
CA ILE A 676 28.35 -18.69 23.23
C ILE A 676 29.11 -17.90 22.17
N HIS A 677 28.99 -18.29 20.89
CA HIS A 677 29.59 -17.55 19.79
C HIS A 677 29.09 -16.12 19.69
N SER A 678 27.77 -15.93 19.71
CA SER A 678 27.16 -14.59 19.68
C SER A 678 27.58 -13.77 20.89
N LEU A 679 27.65 -14.39 22.07
CA LEU A 679 28.16 -13.76 23.29
C LEU A 679 29.63 -13.32 23.15
N ALA A 680 30.52 -14.19 22.66
CA ALA A 680 31.94 -13.87 22.51
C ALA A 680 32.19 -12.73 21.50
N THR A 681 31.41 -12.70 20.42
CA THR A 681 31.57 -11.75 19.30
C THR A 681 30.91 -10.40 19.57
N GLN A 682 29.69 -10.39 20.09
CA GLN A 682 28.90 -9.17 20.31
C GLN A 682 29.18 -8.54 21.68
N CYS A 683 29.77 -9.29 22.62
CA CYS A 683 29.79 -8.95 24.04
C CYS A 683 31.15 -9.17 24.73
N PRO A 684 32.29 -8.82 24.10
CA PRO A 684 33.60 -9.21 24.60
C PRO A 684 33.89 -8.72 26.03
N ASP A 685 33.32 -7.56 26.41
CA ASP A 685 33.47 -6.99 27.75
C ASP A 685 32.76 -7.82 28.83
N THR A 686 31.58 -8.35 28.51
CA THR A 686 30.76 -9.16 29.45
C THR A 686 31.46 -10.47 29.80
N VAL A 687 32.21 -11.02 28.84
CA VAL A 687 33.01 -12.24 28.98
C VAL A 687 34.48 -11.94 29.29
N ALA A 688 34.83 -10.70 29.68
CA ALA A 688 36.20 -10.35 30.04
C ALA A 688 36.77 -11.17 31.22
N PRO A 689 36.00 -11.51 32.28
CA PRO A 689 36.53 -12.31 33.39
C PRO A 689 36.99 -13.69 32.92
N ARG A 690 38.27 -14.03 33.21
CA ARG A 690 38.87 -15.32 32.83
C ARG A 690 38.06 -16.53 33.30
N ALA A 691 37.49 -16.46 34.51
CA ALA A 691 36.67 -17.53 35.08
C ALA A 691 35.44 -17.85 34.20
N VAL A 692 34.75 -16.81 33.71
CA VAL A 692 33.59 -16.96 32.81
C VAL A 692 34.02 -17.60 31.49
N ARG A 693 35.11 -17.12 30.87
CA ARG A 693 35.66 -17.72 29.62
C ARG A 693 35.96 -19.20 29.81
N THR A 694 36.64 -19.56 30.90
CA THR A 694 36.98 -20.96 31.20
C THR A 694 35.73 -21.83 31.42
N SER A 695 34.69 -21.32 32.08
CA SER A 695 33.42 -22.04 32.28
C SER A 695 32.70 -22.28 30.95
N LEU A 696 32.62 -21.25 30.09
CA LEU A 696 32.01 -21.37 28.75
C LEU A 696 32.77 -22.36 27.84
N VAL A 697 34.11 -22.33 27.83
CA VAL A 697 34.93 -23.29 27.05
C VAL A 697 34.74 -24.73 27.52
N ARG A 698 34.57 -24.93 28.84
CA ARG A 698 34.35 -26.25 29.44
C ARG A 698 33.06 -26.89 28.92
N TYR A 699 32.03 -26.11 28.60
CA TYR A 699 30.82 -26.59 27.94
C TYR A 699 30.97 -26.71 26.42
N LEU A 700 31.54 -25.68 25.78
CA LEU A 700 31.63 -25.56 24.32
C LEU A 700 32.33 -26.76 23.68
N VAL A 701 33.48 -27.18 24.21
CA VAL A 701 34.31 -28.23 23.58
C VAL A 701 33.60 -29.58 23.58
N PRO A 702 33.03 -30.09 24.71
CA PRO A 702 32.21 -31.30 24.70
C PRO A 702 30.98 -31.20 23.80
N ALA A 703 30.27 -30.07 23.82
CA ALA A 703 29.04 -29.87 23.03
C ALA A 703 29.32 -29.98 21.52
N VAL A 704 30.37 -29.32 21.03
CA VAL A 704 30.77 -29.37 19.60
C VAL A 704 31.25 -30.78 19.24
N THR A 705 32.04 -31.41 20.11
CA THR A 705 32.56 -32.75 19.86
C THR A 705 31.42 -33.76 19.70
N ALA A 706 30.42 -33.72 20.59
CA ALA A 706 29.23 -34.56 20.51
C ALA A 706 28.37 -34.25 19.27
N LEU A 707 28.20 -32.96 18.93
CA LEU A 707 27.46 -32.56 17.72
C LEU A 707 28.09 -33.13 16.45
N VAL A 708 29.42 -33.12 16.35
CA VAL A 708 30.15 -33.62 15.18
C VAL A 708 30.03 -35.15 15.07
N THR A 709 29.95 -35.87 16.19
CA THR A 709 29.81 -37.34 16.18
C THR A 709 28.39 -37.78 15.87
N ASP A 710 27.39 -37.05 16.36
CA ASP A 710 26.01 -37.51 16.41
C ASP A 710 25.14 -36.98 15.26
N ASN A 711 25.54 -35.89 14.59
CA ASN A 711 24.74 -35.26 13.53
C ASN A 711 25.07 -35.82 12.14
N ASP A 712 24.02 -36.19 11.39
CA ASP A 712 24.16 -36.65 10.02
C ASP A 712 24.22 -35.53 8.96
N ASP A 713 23.73 -34.34 9.29
CA ASP A 713 23.81 -33.16 8.42
C ASP A 713 25.22 -32.53 8.46
N SER A 714 25.89 -32.53 7.30
CA SER A 714 27.23 -31.96 7.15
C SER A 714 27.27 -30.44 7.10
N ASP A 715 26.21 -29.80 6.61
CA ASP A 715 26.27 -28.39 6.21
C ASP A 715 26.09 -27.47 7.42
N GLY A 716 25.11 -27.75 8.29
CA GLY A 716 24.92 -27.03 9.55
C GLY A 716 26.06 -27.27 10.55
N MET A 717 26.59 -28.49 10.61
CA MET A 717 27.61 -28.87 11.59
C MET A 717 28.95 -28.13 11.39
N VAL A 718 29.45 -28.02 10.16
CA VAL A 718 30.73 -27.35 9.89
C VAL A 718 30.67 -25.86 10.25
N THR A 719 29.52 -25.24 10.02
CA THR A 719 29.25 -23.84 10.41
C THR A 719 29.35 -23.68 11.94
N LEU A 720 28.78 -24.61 12.71
CA LEU A 720 28.83 -24.61 14.18
C LEU A 720 30.25 -24.85 14.72
N VAL A 721 31.03 -25.73 14.08
CA VAL A 721 32.45 -25.94 14.38
C VAL A 721 33.24 -24.66 14.15
N SER A 722 33.00 -23.96 13.04
CA SER A 722 33.65 -22.69 12.73
C SER A 722 33.38 -21.64 13.79
N LYS A 723 32.11 -21.46 14.16
CA LYS A 723 31.68 -20.58 15.26
C LYS A 723 32.34 -20.93 16.58
N ALA A 724 32.39 -22.22 16.96
CA ALA A 724 33.06 -22.64 18.18
C ALA A 724 34.56 -22.34 18.18
N TRP A 725 35.23 -22.50 17.03
CA TRP A 725 36.65 -22.17 16.94
C TRP A 725 36.90 -20.67 17.09
N ALA A 726 36.07 -19.82 16.47
CA ALA A 726 36.14 -18.37 16.64
C ALA A 726 36.00 -17.97 18.13
N VAL A 727 35.17 -18.67 18.91
CA VAL A 727 35.08 -18.47 20.37
C VAL A 727 36.38 -18.82 21.07
N LEU A 728 37.00 -19.97 20.75
CA LEU A 728 38.26 -20.38 21.36
C LEU A 728 39.38 -19.38 21.09
N GLU A 729 39.43 -18.82 19.88
CA GLU A 729 40.37 -17.75 19.53
C GLU A 729 40.06 -16.46 20.29
N ALA A 730 38.80 -16.02 20.34
CA ALA A 730 38.38 -14.84 21.10
C ALA A 730 38.68 -14.96 22.61
N PHE A 731 38.68 -16.18 23.14
CA PHE A 731 38.96 -16.46 24.55
C PHE A 731 40.44 -16.77 24.86
N ASP A 732 41.31 -16.81 23.85
CA ASP A 732 42.71 -17.23 23.98
C ASP A 732 42.83 -18.65 24.61
N GLN A 733 42.05 -19.59 24.07
CA GLN A 733 41.94 -20.98 24.51
C GLN A 733 42.00 -21.96 23.31
N THR A 734 42.72 -21.64 22.25
CA THR A 734 42.79 -22.45 21.01
C THR A 734 43.33 -23.87 21.24
N ASP A 735 44.17 -24.06 22.26
CA ASP A 735 44.66 -25.38 22.71
C ASP A 735 43.51 -26.34 23.11
N ALA A 736 42.39 -25.80 23.59
CA ALA A 736 41.21 -26.58 23.95
C ALA A 736 40.44 -27.11 22.72
N GLY A 737 40.78 -26.67 21.51
CA GLY A 737 40.10 -27.04 20.26
C GLY A 737 40.54 -28.38 19.64
N LEU A 738 41.62 -29.00 20.13
CA LEU A 738 42.13 -30.26 19.58
C LEU A 738 41.09 -31.41 19.51
N PRO A 739 40.20 -31.60 20.51
CA PRO A 739 39.13 -32.59 20.44
C PRO A 739 38.15 -32.37 19.28
N ILE A 740 37.82 -31.10 18.98
CA ILE A 740 36.92 -30.72 17.88
C ILE A 740 37.52 -31.15 16.54
N VAL A 741 38.81 -30.88 16.34
CA VAL A 741 39.52 -31.23 15.10
C VAL A 741 39.60 -32.74 14.90
N ARG A 742 39.81 -33.49 15.98
CA ARG A 742 39.78 -34.95 15.94
C ARG A 742 38.41 -35.46 15.51
N ALA A 743 37.33 -34.95 16.11
CA ALA A 743 35.97 -35.34 15.76
C ALA A 743 35.64 -35.04 14.29
N VAL A 744 35.99 -33.85 13.78
CA VAL A 744 35.74 -33.49 12.37
C VAL A 744 36.52 -34.39 11.41
N HIS A 745 37.75 -34.74 11.77
CA HIS A 745 38.56 -35.65 10.99
C HIS A 745 37.97 -37.07 10.97
N GLU A 746 37.51 -37.58 12.10
CA GLU A 746 36.85 -38.87 12.21
C GLU A 746 35.55 -38.91 11.40
N ARG A 747 34.72 -37.87 11.49
CA ARG A 747 33.50 -37.72 10.69
C ARG A 747 33.81 -37.69 9.19
N TRP A 748 34.78 -36.89 8.75
CA TRP A 748 35.19 -36.85 7.33
C TRP A 748 35.67 -38.21 6.82
N ARG A 749 36.40 -38.97 7.65
CA ARG A 749 36.84 -40.33 7.31
C ARG A 749 35.66 -41.29 7.15
N ALA A 750 34.65 -41.16 8.00
CA ALA A 750 33.44 -42.00 8.02
C ALA A 750 32.51 -41.77 6.81
N LEU A 751 32.65 -40.66 6.07
CA LEU A 751 31.85 -40.41 4.87
C LEU A 751 32.10 -41.49 3.80
N GLU A 752 31.04 -42.13 3.33
CA GLU A 752 31.13 -43.31 2.45
C GLU A 752 31.53 -42.97 1.02
N THR A 753 31.06 -41.84 0.49
CA THR A 753 31.23 -41.50 -0.94
C THR A 753 32.19 -40.35 -1.15
N ARG A 754 32.90 -40.39 -2.28
CA ARG A 754 33.80 -39.31 -2.70
C ARG A 754 33.06 -37.98 -2.89
N THR A 755 31.82 -38.01 -3.37
CA THR A 755 30.98 -36.81 -3.54
C THR A 755 30.64 -36.16 -2.19
N LYS A 756 30.24 -36.95 -1.19
CA LYS A 756 30.02 -36.46 0.19
C LYS A 756 31.31 -35.88 0.78
N LYS A 757 32.46 -36.54 0.59
CA LYS A 757 33.77 -36.01 1.02
C LYS A 757 34.13 -34.69 0.34
N VAL A 758 33.92 -34.55 -0.96
CA VAL A 758 34.17 -33.27 -1.69
C VAL A 758 33.26 -32.17 -1.17
N ALA A 759 31.96 -32.45 -1.00
CA ALA A 759 31.00 -31.48 -0.48
C ALA A 759 31.39 -31.04 0.93
N PHE A 760 31.61 -31.98 1.85
CA PHE A 760 32.05 -31.69 3.22
C PHE A 760 33.35 -30.90 3.26
N THR A 761 34.34 -31.31 2.48
CA THR A 761 35.64 -30.62 2.40
C THR A 761 35.48 -29.20 1.88
N SER A 762 34.62 -29.00 0.87
CA SER A 762 34.31 -27.67 0.35
C SER A 762 33.68 -26.77 1.41
N HIS A 763 32.78 -27.30 2.25
CA HIS A 763 32.18 -26.55 3.36
C HIS A 763 33.22 -26.21 4.44
N VAL A 764 34.07 -27.17 4.82
CA VAL A 764 35.18 -26.92 5.77
C VAL A 764 36.10 -25.82 5.27
N MET A 765 36.40 -25.81 3.97
CA MET A 765 37.26 -24.79 3.38
C MET A 765 36.60 -23.41 3.27
N GLN A 766 35.30 -23.37 3.05
CA GLN A 766 34.56 -22.12 2.93
C GLN A 766 34.27 -21.49 4.29
N GLU A 767 33.84 -22.29 5.26
CA GLU A 767 33.31 -21.79 6.53
C GLU A 767 34.34 -21.86 7.67
N TRP A 768 35.11 -22.95 7.79
CA TRP A 768 35.97 -23.17 8.96
C TRP A 768 37.43 -22.78 8.75
N PHE A 769 38.03 -23.16 7.63
CA PHE A 769 39.44 -22.88 7.33
C PHE A 769 39.81 -21.39 7.44
N PRO A 770 38.99 -20.40 7.01
CA PRO A 770 39.32 -18.99 7.17
C PRO A 770 39.52 -18.56 8.63
N VAL A 771 38.80 -19.20 9.56
CA VAL A 771 38.87 -18.91 11.00
C VAL A 771 40.12 -19.53 11.63
N VAL A 772 40.54 -20.72 11.18
CA VAL A 772 41.68 -21.44 11.78
C VAL A 772 43.01 -21.20 11.07
N VAL A 773 43.04 -20.40 10.00
CA VAL A 773 44.26 -20.17 9.21
C VAL A 773 45.40 -19.58 10.04
N THR A 774 45.08 -18.93 11.17
CA THR A 774 46.03 -18.42 12.18
C THR A 774 46.74 -19.52 12.95
N HIS A 775 46.19 -20.75 12.95
CA HIS A 775 46.71 -21.92 13.68
C HIS A 775 46.80 -23.15 12.75
N PRO A 776 47.54 -23.07 11.62
CA PRO A 776 47.52 -24.10 10.56
C PRO A 776 48.05 -25.45 11.04
N HIS A 777 48.90 -25.44 12.06
CA HIS A 777 49.46 -26.64 12.68
C HIS A 777 48.38 -27.55 13.30
N VAL A 778 47.28 -26.97 13.81
CA VAL A 778 46.19 -27.72 14.43
C VAL A 778 45.34 -28.44 13.38
N LEU A 779 45.08 -27.80 12.22
CA LEU A 779 44.31 -28.41 11.12
C LEU A 779 45.13 -29.29 10.19
N ARG A 780 46.45 -29.29 10.30
CA ARG A 780 47.35 -29.98 9.37
C ARG A 780 46.97 -31.43 9.05
N PRO A 781 46.62 -32.28 10.04
CA PRO A 781 46.22 -33.67 9.77
C PRO A 781 44.92 -33.77 8.94
N LEU A 782 43.99 -32.83 9.14
CA LEU A 782 42.72 -32.75 8.42
C LEU A 782 42.94 -32.27 6.99
N LEU A 783 43.68 -31.16 6.81
CA LEU A 783 43.98 -30.57 5.50
C LEU A 783 44.78 -31.53 4.60
N GLY A 784 45.76 -32.24 5.18
CA GLY A 784 46.53 -33.25 4.45
C GLY A 784 45.68 -34.40 3.92
N SER A 785 44.58 -34.73 4.62
CA SER A 785 43.64 -35.78 4.19
C SER A 785 42.64 -35.26 3.14
N MET A 786 42.22 -34.00 3.27
CA MET A 786 41.21 -33.34 2.45
C MET A 786 41.72 -32.88 1.08
N LEU A 787 42.94 -32.34 1.01
CA LEU A 787 43.49 -31.71 -0.20
C LEU A 787 43.50 -32.65 -1.42
N PRO A 788 43.96 -33.91 -1.33
CA PRO A 788 43.97 -34.82 -2.50
C PRO A 788 42.58 -35.07 -3.09
N VAL A 789 41.54 -35.04 -2.25
CA VAL A 789 40.15 -35.27 -2.69
C VAL A 789 39.62 -34.08 -3.50
N LEU A 790 39.94 -32.85 -3.09
CA LEU A 790 39.57 -31.63 -3.82
C LEU A 790 40.37 -31.46 -5.12
N GLU A 791 41.68 -31.69 -5.09
CA GLU A 791 42.52 -31.61 -6.30
C GLU A 791 42.03 -32.60 -7.36
N ALA A 792 41.72 -33.83 -6.95
CA ALA A 792 41.20 -34.84 -7.85
C ALA A 792 39.75 -34.56 -8.31
N TYR A 793 38.98 -33.72 -7.61
CA TYR A 793 37.67 -33.25 -8.07
C TYR A 793 37.82 -32.09 -9.08
N MET A 794 38.71 -31.14 -8.81
CA MET A 794 38.98 -30.01 -9.70
C MET A 794 39.49 -30.46 -11.07
N THR A 795 40.33 -31.49 -11.14
CA THR A 795 40.82 -32.04 -12.43
C THR A 795 39.71 -32.60 -13.31
N THR A 796 38.56 -32.98 -12.74
CA THR A 796 37.40 -33.49 -13.48
C THR A 796 36.44 -32.40 -13.96
N ARG A 797 36.57 -31.16 -13.47
CA ARG A 797 35.66 -30.05 -13.78
C ARG A 797 36.29 -29.06 -14.75
N ARG A 798 35.63 -28.85 -15.90
CA ARG A 798 35.98 -27.75 -16.82
C ARG A 798 35.57 -26.41 -16.21
N ARG A 799 36.46 -25.40 -16.28
CA ARG A 799 36.16 -24.01 -15.92
C ARG A 799 34.97 -23.52 -16.77
N PRO A 800 33.89 -22.97 -16.17
CA PRO A 800 32.82 -22.35 -16.94
C PRO A 800 33.37 -21.20 -17.81
N THR A 801 33.01 -21.16 -19.10
CA THR A 801 33.40 -20.06 -19.98
C THR A 801 32.58 -18.81 -19.66
N PRO A 802 33.18 -17.61 -19.60
CA PRO A 802 32.42 -16.35 -19.48
C PRO A 802 31.43 -16.21 -20.65
N LEU A 803 30.17 -15.89 -20.35
CA LEU A 803 29.17 -15.51 -21.36
C LEU A 803 29.25 -14.00 -21.58
N GLU A 804 28.85 -13.52 -22.75
CA GLU A 804 28.59 -12.09 -22.94
C GLU A 804 27.43 -11.66 -22.03
N TRP A 805 27.75 -10.88 -20.99
CA TRP A 805 26.81 -10.54 -19.90
C TRP A 805 26.11 -9.18 -20.08
N ALA A 806 26.14 -8.57 -21.26
CA ALA A 806 25.40 -7.33 -21.48
C ALA A 806 23.89 -7.64 -21.52
N LEU A 807 23.09 -6.90 -20.74
CA LEU A 807 21.63 -7.05 -20.65
C LEU A 807 20.93 -5.77 -21.14
N PRO A 808 20.96 -5.46 -22.45
CA PRO A 808 20.48 -4.17 -22.98
C PRO A 808 18.96 -3.95 -22.80
N SER A 809 18.18 -4.99 -22.51
CA SER A 809 16.73 -4.93 -22.30
C SER A 809 16.32 -4.43 -20.91
N VAL A 810 17.26 -4.32 -19.97
CA VAL A 810 16.98 -3.93 -18.58
C VAL A 810 17.25 -2.44 -18.40
N TYR A 811 16.23 -1.70 -17.95
CA TYR A 811 16.30 -0.25 -17.73
C TYR A 811 15.74 0.17 -16.37
N PHE A 812 16.48 1.01 -15.65
CA PHE A 812 16.07 1.66 -14.40
C PHE A 812 15.76 3.14 -14.65
N ALA A 813 14.54 3.58 -14.34
CA ALA A 813 14.03 4.90 -14.72
C ALA A 813 14.42 6.06 -13.76
N CYS A 814 15.18 5.78 -12.71
CA CYS A 814 15.58 6.79 -11.73
C CYS A 814 17.04 7.19 -11.96
N ASP A 815 17.33 8.48 -11.94
CA ASP A 815 18.68 9.02 -12.19
C ASP A 815 19.53 9.11 -10.91
N CYS A 816 19.13 8.46 -9.82
CA CYS A 816 19.95 8.43 -8.62
C CYS A 816 21.25 7.61 -8.85
N GLU A 817 22.25 7.85 -8.01
CA GLU A 817 23.56 7.19 -8.09
C GLU A 817 23.46 5.66 -8.19
N GLN A 818 22.56 5.05 -7.43
CA GLN A 818 22.43 3.60 -7.37
C GLN A 818 21.71 3.00 -8.57
N CYS A 819 20.65 3.66 -9.06
CA CYS A 819 19.98 3.23 -10.29
C CYS A 819 20.93 3.38 -11.48
N THR A 820 21.74 4.44 -11.51
CA THR A 820 22.79 4.65 -12.52
C THR A 820 23.89 3.58 -12.42
N ALA A 821 24.32 3.22 -11.21
CA ALA A 821 25.29 2.16 -10.99
C ALA A 821 24.74 0.77 -11.38
N ALA A 822 23.50 0.47 -11.04
CA ALA A 822 22.80 -0.74 -11.46
C ALA A 822 22.63 -0.80 -12.98
N GLN A 823 22.28 0.32 -13.62
CA GLN A 823 22.18 0.43 -15.08
C GLN A 823 23.53 0.20 -15.76
N SER A 824 24.60 0.79 -15.21
CA SER A 824 25.97 0.62 -15.71
C SER A 824 26.42 -0.83 -15.59
N PHE A 825 26.12 -1.49 -14.47
CA PHE A 825 26.40 -2.92 -14.29
C PHE A 825 25.66 -3.79 -15.31
N VAL A 826 24.38 -3.53 -15.53
CA VAL A 826 23.56 -4.27 -16.50
C VAL A 826 24.12 -4.16 -17.92
N ALA A 827 24.65 -2.99 -18.30
CA ALA A 827 25.28 -2.77 -19.59
C ALA A 827 26.69 -3.41 -19.74
N ASP A 828 27.40 -3.67 -18.63
CA ASP A 828 28.78 -4.17 -18.64
C ASP A 828 28.86 -5.68 -18.98
N ALA A 829 29.38 -6.02 -20.16
CA ALA A 829 29.55 -7.41 -20.61
C ALA A 829 30.60 -8.23 -19.82
N THR A 830 31.46 -7.57 -19.04
CA THR A 830 32.58 -8.21 -18.32
C THR A 830 32.23 -8.55 -16.87
N ARG A 831 31.18 -7.93 -16.31
CA ARG A 831 30.78 -8.10 -14.91
C ARG A 831 29.52 -8.94 -14.80
N GLY A 832 29.63 -10.06 -14.08
CA GLY A 832 28.53 -11.00 -13.86
C GLY A 832 27.75 -10.80 -12.55
N ILE A 833 28.33 -10.09 -11.57
CA ILE A 833 27.74 -9.87 -10.25
C ILE A 833 27.95 -8.42 -9.82
N PHE A 834 26.94 -7.82 -9.19
CA PHE A 834 26.97 -6.50 -8.58
C PHE A 834 26.21 -6.49 -7.27
N SER A 835 26.79 -5.87 -6.25
CA SER A 835 26.26 -5.89 -4.89
C SER A 835 25.94 -4.47 -4.42
N LEU A 836 24.79 -4.28 -3.80
CA LEU A 836 24.31 -3.01 -3.26
C LEU A 836 23.81 -3.21 -1.83
N HIS A 837 24.14 -2.30 -0.91
CA HIS A 837 23.68 -2.42 0.47
C HIS A 837 22.26 -1.87 0.64
N ARG A 838 21.35 -2.66 1.25
CA ARG A 838 19.91 -2.36 1.43
C ARG A 838 19.65 -1.02 2.11
N ARG A 839 20.47 -0.63 3.09
CA ARG A 839 20.32 0.63 3.83
C ARG A 839 20.43 1.88 2.96
N SER A 840 21.01 1.73 1.77
CA SER A 840 21.18 2.83 0.83
C SER A 840 20.15 2.81 -0.30
N LEU A 841 19.39 1.73 -0.49
CA LEU A 841 18.65 1.52 -1.72
C LEU A 841 17.62 2.61 -2.02
N CYS A 842 17.73 3.15 -3.23
CA CYS A 842 16.69 3.93 -3.85
C CYS A 842 15.38 3.15 -3.84
N MET A 843 14.31 3.77 -3.31
CA MET A 843 12.98 3.15 -3.27
C MET A 843 12.50 2.70 -4.67
N HIS A 844 12.91 3.37 -5.74
CA HIS A 844 12.57 2.99 -7.12
C HIS A 844 13.32 1.74 -7.60
N LEU A 845 14.60 1.62 -7.22
CA LEU A 845 15.38 0.42 -7.48
C LEU A 845 14.78 -0.75 -6.70
N LEU A 846 14.50 -0.54 -5.42
CA LEU A 846 13.89 -1.53 -4.55
C LEU A 846 12.54 -2.00 -5.10
N ALA A 847 11.66 -1.07 -5.47
CA ALA A 847 10.37 -1.37 -6.07
C ALA A 847 10.46 -2.18 -7.37
N ARG A 848 11.54 -2.02 -8.16
CA ARG A 848 11.80 -2.81 -9.38
C ARG A 848 12.44 -4.17 -9.10
N VAL A 849 13.27 -4.26 -8.07
CA VAL A 849 14.11 -5.43 -7.76
C VAL A 849 13.39 -6.43 -6.86
N GLN A 850 12.50 -5.97 -5.97
CA GLN A 850 11.70 -6.80 -5.06
C GLN A 850 10.36 -7.27 -5.66
N LEU A 851 10.16 -7.17 -6.97
CA LEU A 851 8.94 -7.70 -7.58
C LEU A 851 8.89 -9.23 -7.42
N PRO A 852 7.86 -9.81 -6.76
CA PRO A 852 7.85 -11.22 -6.40
C PRO A 852 7.89 -12.18 -7.60
N SER A 853 8.43 -13.35 -7.31
CA SER A 853 8.90 -14.48 -8.13
C SER A 853 8.01 -15.03 -9.26
N ARG A 854 6.78 -14.55 -9.50
CA ARG A 854 5.89 -15.15 -10.52
C ARG A 854 6.23 -14.74 -11.95
N ARG A 855 6.88 -13.59 -12.16
CA ARG A 855 7.71 -13.34 -13.35
C ARG A 855 8.93 -12.54 -12.94
N ARG A 856 10.11 -13.16 -13.00
CA ARG A 856 11.39 -12.45 -12.84
C ARG A 856 11.33 -11.24 -13.77
N PRO A 857 11.33 -9.98 -13.27
CA PRO A 857 11.24 -8.80 -14.13
C PRO A 857 12.37 -8.76 -15.16
N PHE A 858 13.44 -9.50 -14.86
CA PHE A 858 14.60 -9.71 -15.68
C PHE A 858 14.89 -11.22 -15.74
N PRO A 859 14.54 -11.94 -16.82
CA PRO A 859 14.76 -13.38 -16.89
C PRO A 859 16.24 -13.77 -16.73
N ASP A 860 17.13 -12.88 -17.18
CA ASP A 860 18.58 -13.08 -17.19
C ASP A 860 19.31 -12.44 -16.00
N LEU A 861 18.58 -11.80 -15.08
CA LEU A 861 19.14 -11.16 -13.88
C LEU A 861 18.47 -11.70 -12.62
N ALA A 862 19.18 -12.56 -11.90
CA ALA A 862 18.76 -13.07 -10.61
C ALA A 862 19.09 -12.06 -9.52
N VAL A 863 18.09 -11.66 -8.75
CA VAL A 863 18.26 -10.85 -7.55
C VAL A 863 18.40 -11.79 -6.36
N ARG A 864 19.41 -11.59 -5.52
CA ARG A 864 19.52 -12.24 -4.23
C ARG A 864 19.66 -11.17 -3.16
N MET A 865 19.09 -11.43 -2.00
CA MET A 865 19.38 -10.68 -0.80
C MET A 865 20.07 -11.65 0.14
N ASP A 866 21.21 -11.24 0.71
CA ASP A 866 21.83 -11.99 1.80
C ASP A 866 21.32 -11.48 3.15
N ASP A 867 21.70 -12.20 4.22
CA ASP A 867 21.26 -11.94 5.59
C ASP A 867 21.82 -10.61 6.13
N GLU A 868 22.91 -10.10 5.55
CA GLU A 868 23.49 -8.80 5.87
C GLU A 868 22.71 -7.64 5.22
N GLY A 869 21.66 -7.94 4.45
CA GLY A 869 20.90 -6.97 3.71
C GLY A 869 21.72 -6.35 2.59
N VAL A 870 22.53 -7.13 1.89
CA VAL A 870 23.12 -6.77 0.61
C VAL A 870 22.30 -7.42 -0.49
N ILE A 871 21.89 -6.62 -1.47
CA ILE A 871 21.26 -7.10 -2.69
C ILE A 871 22.34 -7.38 -3.72
N GLU A 872 22.48 -8.64 -4.12
CA GLU A 872 23.31 -9.07 -5.24
C GLU A 872 22.45 -9.22 -6.51
N LEU A 873 22.80 -8.47 -7.55
CA LEU A 873 22.32 -8.66 -8.91
C LEU A 873 23.28 -9.62 -9.63
N CYS A 874 22.79 -10.81 -9.99
CA CYS A 874 23.57 -11.89 -10.60
C CYS A 874 23.07 -12.17 -12.02
N LYS A 875 23.93 -12.01 -13.01
CA LYS A 875 23.62 -12.36 -14.40
C LYS A 875 23.69 -13.86 -14.63
N ALA A 876 22.97 -14.36 -15.62
CA ALA A 876 22.92 -15.78 -15.94
C ALA A 876 24.33 -16.38 -16.12
N GLY A 877 24.60 -17.50 -15.43
CA GLY A 877 25.90 -18.20 -15.48
C GLY A 877 27.00 -17.66 -14.55
N ALA A 878 26.93 -16.42 -14.06
CA ALA A 878 27.96 -15.82 -13.21
C ALA A 878 28.17 -16.59 -11.89
N LYS A 879 27.11 -17.16 -11.33
CA LYS A 879 27.16 -17.96 -10.09
C LYS A 879 28.02 -19.22 -10.23
N LYS A 880 28.00 -19.87 -11.40
CA LYS A 880 28.79 -21.10 -11.64
C LYS A 880 30.28 -20.77 -11.73
N LEU A 881 30.64 -19.67 -12.40
CA LEU A 881 32.02 -19.20 -12.49
C LEU A 881 32.58 -18.81 -11.12
N ARG A 882 31.85 -18.01 -10.33
CA ARG A 882 32.27 -17.60 -8.96
C ARG A 882 32.53 -18.82 -8.06
N ARG A 883 31.65 -19.84 -8.11
CA ARG A 883 31.83 -21.09 -7.34
C ARG A 883 33.10 -21.83 -7.74
N TYR A 884 33.41 -21.91 -9.03
CA TYR A 884 34.62 -22.55 -9.53
C TYR A 884 35.89 -21.79 -9.10
N GLU A 885 35.89 -20.46 -9.24
CA GLU A 885 37.05 -19.63 -8.86
C GLU A 885 37.31 -19.62 -7.36
N ARG A 886 36.25 -19.62 -6.53
CA ARG A 886 36.38 -19.82 -5.08
C ARG A 886 37.03 -21.15 -4.75
N LEU A 887 36.57 -22.24 -5.36
CA LEU A 887 37.14 -23.58 -5.14
C LEU A 887 38.63 -23.66 -5.51
N CYS A 888 39.04 -23.04 -6.62
CA CYS A 888 40.47 -22.95 -6.97
C CYS A 888 41.27 -22.22 -5.90
N SER A 889 40.77 -21.06 -5.46
CA SER A 889 41.40 -20.27 -4.41
C SER A 889 41.50 -21.04 -3.10
N ASP A 890 40.49 -21.84 -2.76
CA ASP A 890 40.49 -22.67 -1.55
C ASP A 890 41.60 -23.73 -1.60
N VAL A 891 41.76 -24.43 -2.72
CA VAL A 891 42.82 -25.42 -2.92
C VAL A 891 44.21 -24.80 -2.85
N ASP A 892 44.41 -23.63 -3.44
CA ASP A 892 45.69 -22.92 -3.38
C ASP A 892 46.02 -22.48 -1.94
N ARG A 893 45.02 -22.02 -1.18
CA ARG A 893 45.18 -21.68 0.24
C ARG A 893 45.54 -22.90 1.09
N MET A 894 44.94 -24.07 0.86
CA MET A 894 45.32 -25.32 1.53
C MET A 894 46.76 -25.71 1.24
N ARG A 895 47.17 -25.61 -0.02
CA ARG A 895 48.53 -25.94 -0.45
C ARG A 895 49.55 -25.05 0.25
N ALA A 896 49.28 -23.74 0.31
CA ALA A 896 50.12 -22.79 1.03
C ALA A 896 50.22 -23.12 2.53
N ALA A 897 49.08 -23.38 3.20
CA ALA A 897 49.06 -23.73 4.62
C ALA A 897 49.79 -25.05 4.96
N LEU A 898 49.81 -26.01 4.04
CA LEU A 898 50.56 -27.27 4.19
C LEU A 898 52.06 -27.13 3.89
N GLN A 899 52.46 -26.14 3.08
CA GLN A 899 53.84 -25.89 2.66
C GLN A 899 54.64 -24.98 3.60
N ASP A 900 53.97 -24.25 4.49
CA ASP A 900 54.61 -23.35 5.47
C ASP A 900 55.30 -24.12 6.62
N GLU A 901 56.23 -25.02 6.26
CA GLU A 901 57.04 -25.84 7.18
C GLU A 901 58.23 -25.09 7.80
N HIS A 902 58.47 -23.84 7.39
CA HIS A 902 59.70 -23.11 7.72
C HIS A 902 59.51 -22.00 8.76
N HIS A 903 58.35 -21.93 9.43
CA HIS A 903 58.28 -21.21 10.70
C HIS A 903 59.02 -21.99 11.79
N GLU A 904 60.29 -21.61 11.94
CA GLU A 904 61.21 -21.92 13.03
C GLU A 904 60.45 -22.11 14.36
N PRO A 905 60.64 -23.23 15.08
CA PRO A 905 59.90 -23.49 16.30
C PRO A 905 60.10 -22.32 17.25
N LEU A 906 58.99 -21.64 17.62
CA LEU A 906 58.94 -20.51 18.53
C LEU A 906 60.01 -20.69 19.61
N SER A 907 61.12 -19.98 19.44
CA SER A 907 62.26 -20.06 20.35
C SER A 907 61.72 -19.84 21.76
N LYS A 908 61.97 -20.82 22.63
CA LYS A 908 61.55 -20.90 24.04
C LYS A 908 61.29 -19.49 24.60
N ARG A 909 60.01 -19.12 24.73
CA ARG A 909 59.58 -17.96 25.53
C ARG A 909 60.28 -18.12 26.87
N ARG A 910 61.32 -17.31 27.12
CA ARG A 910 62.01 -17.26 28.41
C ARG A 910 60.91 -17.02 29.43
N ARG A 911 60.75 -17.95 30.38
CA ARG A 911 60.04 -17.69 31.62
C ARG A 911 60.63 -16.40 32.18
N HIS A 912 59.85 -15.33 32.16
CA HIS A 912 60.10 -14.25 33.11
C HIS A 912 59.80 -14.88 34.46
N ASP A 913 60.86 -15.14 35.23
CA ASP A 913 60.74 -15.44 36.64
C ASP A 913 59.96 -14.30 37.29
N ASP A 914 58.85 -14.66 37.92
CA ASP A 914 58.16 -13.83 38.90
C ASP A 914 59.15 -13.52 40.04
N GLY A 915 59.74 -12.33 39.98
CA GLY A 915 60.39 -11.71 41.11
C GLY A 915 59.34 -11.21 42.08
N SER A 916 59.15 -11.93 43.17
CA SER A 916 58.51 -11.42 44.38
C SER A 916 59.37 -10.33 45.03
N ALA A 917 58.81 -9.13 45.22
CA ALA A 917 59.16 -8.21 46.31
C ALA A 917 58.22 -6.99 46.36
N ALA A 918 57.61 -6.82 47.55
CA ALA A 918 56.98 -5.62 48.15
C ALA A 918 55.77 -4.97 47.45
#